data_AF-A0A9E2AD61-F1
#
_entry.id   AF-A0A9E2AD61-F1
#
_cell.length_a   1.000
_cell.length_b   1.000
_cell.length_c   1.000
_cell.angle_alpha   90.00
_cell.angle_beta   90.00
_cell.angle_gamma   90.00
#
_symmetry.space_group_name_H-M   'P 1'
#
loop_
_entity.id
_entity.type
_entity.pdbx_description
1 polymer ?
#
loop_
_entity_poly.entity_id
_entity_poly.type
_entity_poly.pdbx_seq_one_letter_code
_entity_poly.pdbx_strand_id
1 'polypeptide(L)'
;MTVREPSVQELSAVFLGEESLVVSCGEAWLAAGHEIRAVASDVDEIVQWAEDRGLPTVGPERILDGLTALPGFDYLFSIVNFQLLPREVLALPRSLPINYHDSPLPRYAGVNATNWAILNGEKEHAVTWHVMVEEVDAGAILEQRFFPIRPDDTALTLNARAYEEALEGFKRLTDRLGTGAADLRSQADEGRSYYARWQRPRAGGVIDWTRPAAEIDRLVRGLDFGSYANPLGRAKVILGQEAIAVQAVRVSTTDTDLPPGTLVNVADTEFIVAVPDGTVAVRATETLTGDPITPGQAVADAGLAVGDRLPVPAPDVVDELTELAGTTARHEQYWIDRHLDLEPLPAPYARTRRGRALRYELTRVGVPAAFQQAMNERGLDSDSTLAACVILYLSRINDRVDYDIGFRSAATRVPSAAETLFASYLPLRISATGQESLLDLIDLLRPAQREIERRGPFATDLLGRTPTLREVTGSIPLAIEVGNETDRPPRPGPELVIRIAPDGDELLVFSVEGAYQAVDLDRLADQLGVVLADLADGMSTGMGHVRTLPSTELDLLRAACGADSAEYQIARSLAEAFERQAAETPDGVAVTFRDASLSYADLNRRSNQVAHALIERGAGPDVLIGLAMRRSLDLLVGILAILKSGAAYLPLDPNYPPDRIRYMVEHAGAPIVLTQQEVADSLPAGSGSVLCIGEIDDRGDSENPAAATDPDSLAYVMYTSGSTGKPKGVEIPHRNVLRLMAATEPWFGFTPADVWTLFHSYAFDFTVWEIWGALLYGGRLVIPEHDVTRSPRAFLQLLESEAVTVLNQTPSAFRQLIDADEALAGEAELALRYVIFGGEALDLTDLR
;
A
#
# COMPACT_ATOMS: atom_id res chain seq x y z
N MET A 1 -2.63 -81.29 6.68
CA MET A 1 -3.38 -80.11 7.13
C MET A 1 -2.44 -78.92 7.00
N THR A 2 -2.61 -78.16 5.92
CA THR A 2 -1.98 -76.84 5.73
C THR A 2 -3.11 -75.84 5.86
N VAL A 3 -3.06 -75.02 6.91
CA VAL A 3 -4.04 -73.98 7.19
C VAL A 3 -3.95 -72.95 6.05
N ARG A 4 -5.05 -72.75 5.32
CA ARG A 4 -5.18 -71.64 4.36
C ARG A 4 -5.22 -70.34 5.17
N GLU A 5 -4.30 -69.42 4.89
CA GLU A 5 -4.44 -68.03 5.32
C GLU A 5 -5.72 -67.44 4.70
N PRO A 6 -6.47 -66.59 5.44
CA PRO A 6 -7.64 -65.93 4.91
C PRO A 6 -7.23 -64.96 3.79
N SER A 7 -7.82 -65.10 2.60
CA SER A 7 -7.60 -64.16 1.50
C SER A 7 -8.27 -62.82 1.84
N VAL A 8 -7.47 -61.78 2.08
CA VAL A 8 -7.96 -60.40 2.19
C VAL A 8 -8.52 -60.01 0.82
N GLN A 9 -9.76 -59.54 0.79
CA GLN A 9 -10.40 -59.08 -0.44
C GLN A 9 -9.79 -57.72 -0.84
N GLU A 10 -9.38 -57.57 -2.09
CA GLU A 10 -8.96 -56.28 -2.64
C GLU A 10 -10.20 -55.39 -2.82
N LEU A 11 -10.25 -54.27 -2.10
CA LEU A 11 -11.37 -53.31 -2.09
C LEU A 11 -10.97 -52.03 -2.80
N SER A 12 -11.94 -51.30 -3.34
CA SER A 12 -11.72 -50.01 -4.00
C SER A 12 -12.49 -48.88 -3.35
N ALA A 13 -11.88 -47.70 -3.20
CA ALA A 13 -12.51 -46.56 -2.54
C ALA A 13 -12.23 -45.22 -3.23
N VAL A 14 -13.13 -44.26 -2.98
CA VAL A 14 -12.92 -42.84 -3.27
C VAL A 14 -12.76 -42.09 -1.93
N PHE A 15 -11.80 -41.18 -1.87
CA PHE A 15 -11.58 -40.33 -0.70
C PHE A 15 -12.00 -38.90 -1.02
N LEU A 16 -12.77 -38.28 -0.13
CA LEU A 16 -13.25 -36.91 -0.21
C LEU A 16 -12.89 -36.17 1.07
N GLY A 17 -12.33 -34.96 0.97
CA GLY A 17 -12.13 -34.11 2.14
C GLY A 17 -11.18 -32.93 1.92
N GLU A 18 -11.08 -32.11 2.95
CA GLU A 18 -10.38 -30.81 2.91
C GLU A 18 -9.20 -30.73 3.91
N GLU A 19 -8.90 -31.82 4.62
CA GLU A 19 -7.86 -31.82 5.67
C GLU A 19 -6.87 -32.99 5.53
N SER A 20 -5.69 -32.82 6.14
CA SER A 20 -4.58 -33.80 6.08
C SER A 20 -4.92 -35.22 6.57
N LEU A 21 -6.04 -35.41 7.28
CA LEU A 21 -6.52 -36.74 7.68
C LEU A 21 -6.89 -37.60 6.46
N VAL A 22 -7.34 -36.97 5.37
CA VAL A 22 -7.61 -37.64 4.08
C VAL A 22 -6.36 -38.37 3.60
N VAL A 23 -5.22 -37.67 3.61
CA VAL A 23 -3.93 -38.21 3.18
C VAL A 23 -3.51 -39.38 4.06
N SER A 24 -3.54 -39.22 5.39
CA SER A 24 -3.16 -40.28 6.33
C SER A 24 -4.04 -41.54 6.23
N CYS A 25 -5.35 -41.37 6.02
CA CYS A 25 -6.27 -42.47 5.80
C CYS A 25 -6.05 -43.13 4.42
N GLY A 26 -5.78 -42.33 3.38
CA GLY A 26 -5.42 -42.83 2.06
C GLY A 26 -4.15 -43.68 2.08
N GLU A 27 -3.10 -43.23 2.76
CA GLU A 27 -1.89 -44.03 2.98
C GLU A 27 -2.17 -45.35 3.71
N ALA A 28 -3.00 -45.30 4.77
CA ALA A 28 -3.37 -46.49 5.52
C ALA A 28 -4.15 -47.49 4.66
N TRP A 29 -5.03 -47.01 3.78
CA TRP A 29 -5.81 -47.82 2.84
C TRP A 29 -4.92 -48.51 1.79
N LEU A 30 -3.99 -47.77 1.19
CA LEU A 30 -3.02 -48.31 0.25
C LEU A 30 -2.08 -49.33 0.92
N ALA A 31 -1.63 -49.04 2.15
CA ALA A 31 -0.78 -49.96 2.92
C ALA A 31 -1.48 -51.27 3.28
N ALA A 32 -2.81 -51.27 3.40
CA ALA A 32 -3.63 -52.47 3.59
C ALA A 32 -3.83 -53.30 2.30
N GLY A 33 -3.29 -52.83 1.16
CA GLY A 33 -3.39 -53.53 -0.13
C GLY A 33 -4.69 -53.28 -0.88
N HIS A 34 -5.35 -52.14 -0.63
CA HIS A 34 -6.59 -51.75 -1.31
C HIS A 34 -6.34 -50.65 -2.36
N GLU A 35 -7.27 -50.48 -3.30
CA GLU A 35 -7.19 -49.53 -4.41
C GLU A 35 -7.88 -48.19 -4.06
N ILE A 36 -7.25 -47.06 -4.43
CA ILE A 36 -7.90 -45.74 -4.46
C ILE A 36 -8.26 -45.40 -5.90
N ARG A 37 -9.54 -45.11 -6.15
CA ARG A 37 -10.10 -44.80 -7.48
C ARG A 37 -9.98 -43.34 -7.86
N ALA A 38 -10.17 -42.47 -6.89
CA ALA A 38 -9.99 -41.03 -7.03
C ALA A 38 -9.91 -40.37 -5.65
N VAL A 39 -9.36 -39.16 -5.64
CA VAL A 39 -9.36 -38.24 -4.50
C VAL A 39 -10.13 -36.99 -4.91
N ALA A 40 -11.13 -36.61 -4.12
CA ALA A 40 -11.95 -35.44 -4.35
C ALA A 40 -11.59 -34.34 -3.33
N SER A 41 -10.94 -33.28 -3.80
CA SER A 41 -10.49 -32.15 -2.97
C SER A 41 -10.11 -30.96 -3.88
N ASP A 42 -10.21 -29.75 -3.35
CA ASP A 42 -9.67 -28.52 -3.91
C ASP A 42 -8.47 -27.99 -3.11
N VAL A 43 -8.01 -28.73 -2.09
CA VAL A 43 -6.86 -28.36 -1.28
C VAL A 43 -5.57 -28.80 -1.96
N ASP A 44 -4.72 -27.83 -2.32
CA ASP A 44 -3.48 -28.04 -3.07
C ASP A 44 -2.60 -29.16 -2.50
N GLU A 45 -2.45 -29.24 -1.17
CA GLU A 45 -1.64 -30.29 -0.52
C GLU A 45 -2.20 -31.71 -0.74
N ILE A 46 -3.53 -31.86 -0.74
CA ILE A 46 -4.21 -33.15 -0.94
C ILE A 46 -4.17 -33.54 -2.42
N VAL A 47 -4.41 -32.56 -3.31
CA VAL A 47 -4.32 -32.73 -4.77
C VAL A 47 -2.91 -33.14 -5.16
N GLN A 48 -1.88 -32.45 -4.65
CA GLN A 48 -0.49 -32.77 -4.91
C GLN A 48 -0.11 -34.19 -4.43
N TRP A 49 -0.56 -34.58 -3.23
CA TRP A 49 -0.34 -35.94 -2.71
C TRP A 49 -0.94 -37.02 -3.62
N ALA A 50 -2.13 -36.78 -4.16
CA ALA A 50 -2.81 -37.69 -5.08
C ALA A 50 -2.08 -37.78 -6.42
N GLU A 51 -1.67 -36.64 -6.99
CA GLU A 51 -0.93 -36.57 -8.26
C GLU A 51 0.44 -37.26 -8.17
N ASP A 52 1.16 -37.08 -7.07
CA ASP A 52 2.45 -37.75 -6.82
C ASP A 52 2.34 -39.28 -6.83
N ARG A 53 1.13 -39.82 -6.61
CA ARG A 53 0.80 -41.25 -6.64
C ARG A 53 0.11 -41.70 -7.93
N GLY A 54 -0.10 -40.78 -8.88
CA GLY A 54 -0.84 -41.04 -10.11
C GLY A 54 -2.33 -41.35 -9.88
N LEU A 55 -2.90 -40.87 -8.77
CA LEU A 55 -4.32 -41.03 -8.46
C LEU A 55 -5.15 -39.93 -9.15
N PRO A 56 -6.30 -40.25 -9.78
CA PRO A 56 -7.18 -39.25 -10.35
C PRO A 56 -7.72 -38.29 -9.30
N THR A 57 -7.77 -37.00 -9.63
CA THR A 57 -8.35 -35.95 -8.77
C THR A 57 -9.69 -35.46 -9.33
N VAL A 58 -10.64 -35.14 -8.45
CA VAL A 58 -11.96 -34.63 -8.79
C VAL A 58 -12.24 -33.35 -8.00
N GLY A 59 -12.56 -32.26 -8.69
CA GLY A 59 -12.94 -31.02 -8.02
C GLY A 59 -14.34 -31.12 -7.36
N PRO A 60 -14.53 -30.55 -6.15
CA PRO A 60 -15.78 -30.66 -5.39
C PRO A 60 -17.01 -30.09 -6.13
N GLU A 61 -16.85 -29.02 -6.92
CA GLU A 61 -17.97 -28.43 -7.69
C GLU A 61 -18.57 -29.37 -8.74
N ARG A 62 -17.81 -30.37 -9.20
CA ARG A 62 -18.23 -31.34 -10.22
C ARG A 62 -18.22 -32.76 -9.67
N ILE A 63 -18.40 -32.90 -8.36
CA ILE A 63 -18.24 -34.18 -7.65
C ILE A 63 -19.15 -35.28 -8.21
N LEU A 64 -20.42 -34.99 -8.52
CA LEU A 64 -21.33 -36.00 -9.06
C LEU A 64 -20.89 -36.49 -10.45
N ASP A 65 -20.61 -35.56 -11.36
CA ASP A 65 -20.15 -35.89 -12.73
C ASP A 65 -18.81 -36.63 -12.69
N GLY A 66 -17.86 -36.14 -11.88
CA GLY A 66 -16.52 -36.69 -11.75
C GLY A 66 -16.54 -38.11 -11.17
N LEU A 67 -17.30 -38.35 -10.11
CA LEU A 67 -17.39 -39.67 -9.50
C LEU A 67 -18.20 -40.67 -10.34
N THR A 68 -19.20 -40.21 -11.10
CA THR A 68 -19.97 -41.06 -12.02
C THR A 68 -19.15 -41.54 -13.22
N ALA A 69 -18.13 -40.78 -13.62
CA ALA A 69 -17.22 -41.14 -14.71
C ALA A 69 -16.19 -42.22 -14.33
N LEU A 70 -16.02 -42.52 -13.03
CA LEU A 70 -15.05 -43.49 -12.55
C LEU A 70 -15.53 -44.93 -12.80
N PRO A 71 -14.60 -45.90 -12.93
CA PRO A 71 -14.93 -47.31 -12.72
C PRO A 71 -15.60 -47.49 -11.35
N GLY A 72 -16.71 -48.24 -11.30
CA GLY A 72 -17.46 -48.43 -10.05
C GLY A 72 -16.60 -48.93 -8.90
N PHE A 73 -16.85 -48.39 -7.71
CA PHE A 73 -16.02 -48.56 -6.51
C PHE A 73 -16.83 -49.04 -5.31
N ASP A 74 -16.17 -49.57 -4.29
CA ASP A 74 -16.85 -50.23 -3.16
C ASP A 74 -17.23 -49.25 -2.06
N TYR A 75 -16.35 -48.30 -1.72
CA TYR A 75 -16.56 -47.36 -0.61
C TYR A 75 -16.33 -45.91 -1.01
N LEU A 76 -17.11 -45.01 -0.42
CA LEU A 76 -16.85 -43.56 -0.46
C LEU A 76 -16.51 -43.10 0.95
N PHE A 77 -15.30 -42.60 1.19
CA PHE A 77 -14.91 -42.01 2.47
C PHE A 77 -14.98 -40.49 2.40
N SER A 78 -15.90 -39.90 3.17
CA SER A 78 -15.97 -38.47 3.46
C SER A 78 -15.22 -38.18 4.76
N ILE A 79 -14.13 -37.43 4.69
CA ILE A 79 -13.23 -37.18 5.82
C ILE A 79 -13.02 -35.67 5.95
N VAL A 80 -13.64 -35.08 6.97
CA VAL A 80 -13.58 -33.61 7.20
C VAL A 80 -14.01 -32.84 5.95
N ASN A 81 -15.21 -33.18 5.45
CA ASN A 81 -15.86 -32.49 4.35
C ASN A 81 -17.01 -31.64 4.90
N PHE A 82 -17.01 -30.34 4.60
CA PHE A 82 -18.00 -29.40 5.15
C PHE A 82 -19.20 -29.19 4.23
N GLN A 83 -19.28 -29.90 3.10
CA GLN A 83 -20.38 -29.84 2.14
C GLN A 83 -21.34 -31.01 2.28
N LEU A 84 -22.65 -30.73 2.20
CA LEU A 84 -23.66 -31.79 2.14
C LEU A 84 -23.59 -32.49 0.78
N LEU A 85 -23.45 -33.81 0.80
CA LEU A 85 -23.40 -34.60 -0.43
C LEU A 85 -24.82 -34.90 -0.97
N PRO A 86 -25.05 -34.72 -2.28
CA PRO A 86 -26.31 -35.12 -2.90
C PRO A 86 -26.59 -36.61 -2.72
N ARG A 87 -27.86 -36.98 -2.66
CA ARG A 87 -28.30 -38.38 -2.52
C ARG A 87 -27.72 -39.28 -3.61
N GLU A 88 -27.58 -38.74 -4.82
CA GLU A 88 -27.02 -39.40 -5.99
C GLU A 88 -25.57 -39.83 -5.74
N VAL A 89 -24.77 -38.99 -5.07
CA VAL A 89 -23.38 -39.30 -4.72
C VAL A 89 -23.33 -40.39 -3.66
N LEU A 90 -24.21 -40.34 -2.66
CA LEU A 90 -24.28 -41.35 -1.61
C LEU A 90 -24.66 -42.75 -2.14
N ALA A 91 -25.31 -42.84 -3.30
CA ALA A 91 -25.74 -44.08 -3.93
C ALA A 91 -24.70 -44.71 -4.88
N LEU A 92 -23.60 -44.02 -5.18
CA LEU A 92 -22.54 -44.51 -6.07
C LEU A 92 -21.74 -45.72 -5.54
N PRO A 93 -21.29 -45.77 -4.27
CA PRO A 93 -20.51 -46.91 -3.78
C PRO A 93 -21.33 -48.20 -3.81
N ARG A 94 -20.70 -49.31 -4.21
CA ARG A 94 -21.33 -50.64 -4.21
C ARG A 94 -21.63 -51.17 -2.81
N SER A 95 -20.83 -50.76 -1.82
CA SER A 95 -20.96 -51.17 -0.44
C SER A 95 -21.52 -50.05 0.43
N LEU A 96 -20.68 -49.13 0.91
CA LEU A 96 -21.11 -48.10 1.88
C LEU A 96 -20.48 -46.73 1.59
N PRO A 97 -21.26 -45.65 1.67
CA PRO A 97 -20.73 -44.31 1.89
C PRO A 97 -20.46 -44.12 3.39
N ILE A 98 -19.23 -43.77 3.76
CA ILE A 98 -18.75 -43.69 5.14
C ILE A 98 -18.24 -42.28 5.42
N ASN A 99 -18.67 -41.67 6.52
CA ASN A 99 -18.19 -40.39 7.01
C ASN A 99 -17.36 -40.57 8.28
N TYR A 100 -16.32 -39.76 8.40
CA TYR A 100 -15.64 -39.48 9.66
C TYR A 100 -16.29 -38.29 10.34
N HIS A 101 -16.60 -38.45 11.62
CA HIS A 101 -17.05 -37.37 12.48
C HIS A 101 -16.29 -37.36 13.81
N ASP A 102 -15.88 -36.16 14.26
CA ASP A 102 -15.02 -35.96 15.42
C ASP A 102 -15.80 -35.95 16.74
N SER A 103 -16.79 -36.83 16.92
CA SER A 103 -17.65 -36.81 18.10
C SER A 103 -18.16 -38.19 18.58
N PRO A 104 -18.68 -38.29 19.83
CA PRO A 104 -19.44 -39.44 20.31
C PRO A 104 -20.89 -39.42 19.79
N LEU A 105 -21.08 -39.66 18.49
CA LEU A 105 -22.41 -39.72 17.88
C LEU A 105 -23.34 -40.69 18.63
N PRO A 106 -24.62 -40.31 18.86
CA PRO A 106 -25.36 -39.18 18.25
C PRO A 106 -25.12 -37.80 18.89
N ARG A 107 -24.26 -37.68 19.91
CA ARG A 107 -23.98 -36.38 20.55
C ARG A 107 -23.00 -35.57 19.70
N TYR A 108 -23.16 -34.26 19.70
CA TYR A 108 -22.26 -33.31 19.04
C TYR A 108 -22.15 -33.51 17.52
N ALA A 109 -23.27 -33.81 16.85
CA ALA A 109 -23.36 -33.75 15.39
C ALA A 109 -23.13 -32.31 14.88
N GLY A 110 -22.74 -32.15 13.61
CA GLY A 110 -22.45 -30.84 13.01
C GLY A 110 -20.97 -30.51 12.97
N VAL A 111 -20.53 -29.38 13.54
CA VAL A 111 -19.10 -28.95 13.45
C VAL A 111 -18.53 -28.46 14.78
N ASN A 112 -17.20 -28.49 14.88
CA ASN A 112 -16.42 -28.06 16.05
C ASN A 112 -16.75 -28.86 17.33
N ALA A 113 -16.93 -30.18 17.21
CA ALA A 113 -17.44 -31.02 18.30
C ALA A 113 -16.49 -31.04 19.51
N THR A 114 -15.18 -31.07 19.27
CA THR A 114 -14.15 -31.00 20.33
C THR A 114 -14.27 -29.73 21.17
N ASN A 115 -14.50 -28.57 20.53
CA ASN A 115 -14.72 -27.30 21.21
C ASN A 115 -15.95 -27.35 22.10
N TRP A 116 -17.08 -27.79 21.55
CA TRP A 116 -18.33 -27.86 22.29
C TRP A 116 -18.26 -28.86 23.46
N ALA A 117 -17.51 -29.96 23.33
CA ALA A 117 -17.26 -30.90 24.42
C ALA A 117 -16.51 -30.23 25.58
N ILE A 118 -15.48 -29.43 25.30
CA ILE A 118 -14.76 -28.66 26.33
C ILE A 118 -15.68 -27.63 26.97
N LEU A 119 -16.41 -26.84 26.17
CA LEU A 119 -17.31 -25.79 26.65
C LEU A 119 -18.41 -26.36 27.57
N ASN A 120 -18.97 -27.52 27.22
CA ASN A 120 -20.00 -28.19 28.02
C ASN A 120 -19.43 -28.94 29.24
N GLY A 121 -18.10 -29.08 29.35
CA GLY A 121 -17.44 -29.75 30.48
C GLY A 121 -17.53 -31.27 30.43
N GLU A 122 -17.52 -31.85 29.23
CA GLU A 122 -17.37 -33.28 29.06
C GLU A 122 -16.04 -33.75 29.65
N LYS A 123 -16.03 -35.00 30.12
CA LYS A 123 -14.82 -35.66 30.65
C LYS A 123 -14.19 -36.63 29.65
N GLU A 124 -14.94 -36.97 28.62
CA GLU A 124 -14.58 -37.95 27.61
C GLU A 124 -15.12 -37.46 26.27
N HIS A 125 -14.37 -37.74 25.21
CA HIS A 125 -14.74 -37.46 23.84
C HIS A 125 -14.61 -38.73 23.01
N ALA A 126 -15.06 -38.69 21.75
CA ALA A 126 -14.86 -39.80 20.85
C ALA A 126 -14.72 -39.34 19.40
N VAL A 127 -14.23 -40.24 18.56
CA VAL A 127 -14.33 -40.16 17.11
C VAL A 127 -15.23 -41.27 16.59
N THR A 128 -15.97 -41.01 15.52
CA THR A 128 -16.92 -41.95 14.94
C THR A 128 -16.75 -42.06 13.43
N TRP A 129 -16.69 -43.28 12.93
CA TRP A 129 -16.88 -43.62 11.52
C TRP A 129 -18.28 -44.21 11.36
N HIS A 130 -19.13 -43.59 10.54
CA HIS A 130 -20.52 -44.01 10.37
C HIS A 130 -20.96 -43.97 8.91
N VAL A 131 -22.06 -44.66 8.60
CA VAL A 131 -22.66 -44.63 7.27
C VAL A 131 -23.27 -43.26 7.00
N MET A 132 -23.09 -42.72 5.80
CA MET A 132 -23.77 -41.49 5.37
C MET A 132 -25.21 -41.78 4.95
N VAL A 133 -26.12 -40.92 5.41
CA VAL A 133 -27.53 -40.89 5.02
C VAL A 133 -27.92 -39.44 4.71
N GLU A 134 -29.15 -39.18 4.24
CA GLU A 134 -29.60 -37.82 3.94
C GLU A 134 -29.59 -36.89 5.17
N GLU A 135 -29.79 -37.45 6.37
CA GLU A 135 -29.68 -36.72 7.63
C GLU A 135 -28.23 -36.62 8.12
N VAL A 136 -27.82 -35.41 8.51
CA VAL A 136 -26.47 -35.10 9.02
C VAL A 136 -26.12 -35.95 10.22
N ASP A 137 -25.04 -36.72 10.12
CA ASP A 137 -24.47 -37.57 11.16
C ASP A 137 -25.43 -38.60 11.79
N ALA A 138 -26.47 -39.04 11.07
CA ALA A 138 -27.52 -39.92 11.62
C ALA A 138 -27.33 -41.42 11.34
N GLY A 139 -26.43 -41.79 10.41
CA GLY A 139 -26.36 -43.17 9.93
C GLY A 139 -25.68 -44.13 10.91
N ALA A 140 -25.78 -45.43 10.64
CA ALA A 140 -25.27 -46.46 11.54
C ALA A 140 -23.75 -46.37 11.75
N ILE A 141 -23.32 -46.54 12.99
CA ILE A 141 -21.92 -46.48 13.41
C ILE A 141 -21.20 -47.78 13.01
N LEU A 142 -20.04 -47.63 12.38
CA LEU A 142 -19.13 -48.72 12.01
C LEU A 142 -18.00 -48.88 13.03
N GLU A 143 -17.40 -47.77 13.45
CA GLU A 143 -16.33 -47.71 14.44
C GLU A 143 -16.51 -46.45 15.30
N GLN A 144 -16.35 -46.58 16.62
CA GLN A 144 -16.39 -45.43 17.53
C GLN A 144 -15.39 -45.66 18.65
N ARG A 145 -14.54 -44.66 18.91
CA ARG A 145 -13.44 -44.76 19.89
C ARG A 145 -13.51 -43.63 20.88
N PHE A 146 -13.68 -43.99 22.15
CA PHE A 146 -13.71 -43.05 23.27
C PHE A 146 -12.33 -42.82 23.86
N PHE A 147 -12.06 -41.58 24.28
CA PHE A 147 -10.81 -41.19 24.93
C PHE A 147 -11.05 -40.02 25.90
N PRO A 148 -10.26 -39.92 26.99
CA PRO A 148 -10.48 -38.90 28.02
C PRO A 148 -10.11 -37.49 27.52
N ILE A 149 -10.87 -36.50 27.99
CA ILE A 149 -10.51 -35.08 27.91
C ILE A 149 -9.70 -34.74 29.16
N ARG A 150 -8.45 -34.31 28.97
CA ARG A 150 -7.55 -33.94 30.08
C ARG A 150 -7.92 -32.55 30.60
N PRO A 151 -7.68 -32.25 31.88
CA PRO A 151 -8.02 -30.94 32.46
C PRO A 151 -7.39 -29.75 31.74
N ASP A 152 -6.21 -29.95 31.15
CA ASP A 152 -5.41 -28.97 30.41
C ASP A 152 -5.62 -29.02 28.90
N ASP A 153 -6.49 -29.91 28.39
CA ASP A 153 -6.76 -29.96 26.95
C ASP A 153 -7.42 -28.66 26.47
N THR A 154 -6.88 -28.12 25.39
CA THR A 154 -7.47 -27.02 24.60
C THR A 154 -8.20 -27.59 23.39
N ALA A 155 -8.93 -26.75 22.66
CA ALA A 155 -9.54 -27.18 21.40
C ALA A 155 -8.48 -27.72 20.42
N LEU A 156 -7.30 -27.08 20.33
CA LEU A 156 -6.18 -27.56 19.54
C LEU A 156 -5.69 -28.94 19.98
N THR A 157 -5.38 -29.13 21.26
CA THR A 157 -4.81 -30.41 21.73
C THR A 157 -5.82 -31.54 21.71
N LEU A 158 -7.10 -31.24 21.92
CA LEU A 158 -8.17 -32.23 21.80
C LEU A 158 -8.41 -32.63 20.34
N ASN A 159 -8.38 -31.68 19.40
CA ASN A 159 -8.43 -31.96 17.96
C ASN A 159 -7.26 -32.83 17.50
N ALA A 160 -6.04 -32.54 17.96
CA ALA A 160 -4.87 -33.37 17.65
C ALA A 160 -5.04 -34.81 18.14
N ARG A 161 -5.62 -35.01 19.35
CA ARG A 161 -5.93 -36.36 19.84
C ARG A 161 -7.05 -37.02 19.06
N ALA A 162 -8.09 -36.27 18.68
CA ALA A 162 -9.16 -36.78 17.82
C ALA A 162 -8.59 -37.26 16.48
N TYR A 163 -7.67 -36.52 15.87
CA TYR A 163 -6.95 -36.94 14.66
C TYR A 163 -6.23 -38.29 14.83
N GLU A 164 -5.46 -38.43 15.92
CA GLU A 164 -4.73 -39.69 16.22
C GLU A 164 -5.69 -40.87 16.37
N GLU A 165 -6.75 -40.69 17.16
CA GLU A 165 -7.77 -41.72 17.39
C GLU A 165 -8.60 -42.03 16.13
N ALA A 166 -8.81 -41.03 15.27
CA ALA A 166 -9.50 -41.19 13.99
C ALA A 166 -8.73 -42.11 13.06
N LEU A 167 -7.41 -41.88 12.92
CA LEU A 167 -6.53 -42.69 12.10
C LEU A 167 -6.41 -44.12 12.64
N GLU A 168 -6.34 -44.28 13.96
CA GLU A 168 -6.31 -45.61 14.58
C GLU A 168 -7.64 -46.36 14.40
N GLY A 169 -8.77 -45.65 14.50
CA GLY A 169 -10.10 -46.16 14.17
C GLY A 169 -10.24 -46.54 12.70
N PHE A 170 -9.70 -45.73 11.78
CA PHE A 170 -9.72 -46.00 10.35
C PHE A 170 -8.97 -47.28 9.99
N LYS A 171 -7.80 -47.52 10.59
CA LYS A 171 -7.02 -48.76 10.39
C LYS A 171 -7.83 -50.00 10.81
N ARG A 172 -8.45 -49.96 11.99
CA ARG A 172 -9.33 -51.05 12.47
C ARG A 172 -10.54 -51.26 11.58
N LEU A 173 -11.15 -50.17 11.12
CA LEU A 173 -12.26 -50.24 10.19
C LEU A 173 -11.84 -50.89 8.88
N THR A 174 -10.70 -50.49 8.32
CA THR A 174 -10.12 -51.05 7.08
C THR A 174 -9.91 -52.55 7.20
N ASP A 175 -9.26 -53.02 8.27
CA ASP A 175 -9.04 -54.47 8.52
C ASP A 175 -10.37 -55.25 8.58
N ARG A 176 -11.39 -54.67 9.21
CA ARG A 176 -12.73 -55.27 9.34
C ARG A 176 -13.47 -55.31 8.01
N LEU A 177 -13.38 -54.25 7.20
CA LEU A 177 -13.98 -54.23 5.86
C LEU A 177 -13.32 -55.27 4.95
N GLY A 178 -11.99 -55.40 4.98
CA GLY A 178 -11.23 -56.38 4.19
C GLY A 178 -11.53 -57.85 4.53
N THR A 179 -12.12 -58.11 5.70
CA THR A 179 -12.58 -59.44 6.15
C THR A 179 -14.10 -59.64 6.00
N GLY A 180 -14.83 -58.65 5.47
CA GLY A 180 -16.28 -58.70 5.27
C GLY A 180 -17.12 -58.49 6.54
N ALA A 181 -16.52 -57.99 7.64
CA ALA A 181 -17.15 -57.85 8.94
C ALA A 181 -17.54 -56.38 9.25
N ALA A 182 -18.67 -55.91 8.70
CA ALA A 182 -19.26 -54.63 9.08
C ALA A 182 -20.27 -54.81 10.23
N ASP A 183 -19.89 -54.44 11.46
CA ASP A 183 -20.80 -54.42 12.61
C ASP A 183 -21.48 -53.04 12.63
N LEU A 184 -22.70 -52.98 12.10
CA LEU A 184 -23.49 -51.76 11.98
C LEU A 184 -24.32 -51.58 13.24
N ARG A 185 -24.03 -50.51 13.99
CA ARG A 185 -24.77 -50.15 15.20
C ARG A 185 -25.65 -48.93 14.93
N SER A 186 -26.97 -49.08 15.02
CA SER A 186 -27.88 -47.94 14.91
C SER A 186 -27.63 -46.92 16.01
N GLN A 187 -27.70 -45.64 15.66
CA GLN A 187 -27.67 -44.57 16.66
C GLN A 187 -29.00 -44.52 17.42
N ALA A 188 -28.96 -44.16 18.70
CA ALA A 188 -30.17 -43.93 19.49
C ALA A 188 -30.69 -42.49 19.26
N ASP A 189 -32.01 -42.29 19.29
CA ASP A 189 -32.59 -40.93 19.24
C ASP A 189 -32.38 -40.16 20.55
N GLU A 190 -32.27 -40.87 21.67
CA GLU A 190 -32.04 -40.27 22.98
C GLU A 190 -30.63 -39.67 23.10
N GLY A 191 -30.57 -38.39 23.48
CA GLY A 191 -29.31 -37.69 23.73
C GLY A 191 -28.64 -37.06 22.51
N ARG A 192 -29.27 -37.09 21.31
CA ARG A 192 -28.74 -36.41 20.13
C ARG A 192 -28.60 -34.90 20.36
N SER A 193 -27.45 -34.34 20.00
CA SER A 193 -27.19 -32.90 20.03
C SER A 193 -26.52 -32.46 18.73
N TYR A 194 -26.83 -31.25 18.27
CA TYR A 194 -26.36 -30.72 16.99
C TYR A 194 -25.88 -29.28 17.14
N TYR A 195 -24.73 -28.99 16.54
CA TYR A 195 -24.12 -27.67 16.53
C TYR A 195 -23.92 -27.18 15.09
N ALA A 196 -24.66 -26.14 14.74
CA ALA A 196 -24.63 -25.58 13.39
C ALA A 196 -23.32 -24.81 13.12
N ARG A 197 -22.91 -24.72 11.85
CA ARG A 197 -21.70 -24.00 11.40
C ARG A 197 -21.54 -22.58 11.93
N TRP A 198 -22.65 -21.86 12.02
CA TRP A 198 -22.68 -20.46 12.43
C TRP A 198 -23.03 -20.27 13.89
N GLN A 199 -23.18 -21.35 14.67
CA GLN A 199 -23.39 -21.25 16.09
C GLN A 199 -22.12 -20.73 16.76
N ARG A 200 -22.28 -19.82 17.72
CA ARG A 200 -21.20 -19.20 18.49
C ARG A 200 -21.41 -19.46 19.98
N PRO A 201 -20.35 -19.43 20.81
CA PRO A 201 -20.48 -19.52 22.25
C PRO A 201 -21.37 -18.40 22.80
N ARG A 202 -21.92 -18.62 24.00
CA ARG A 202 -22.70 -17.61 24.73
C ARG A 202 -21.95 -16.26 24.77
N ALA A 203 -22.68 -15.18 24.49
CA ALA A 203 -22.17 -13.82 24.36
C ALA A 203 -20.97 -13.65 23.40
N GLY A 204 -20.81 -14.52 22.40
CA GLY A 204 -19.69 -14.47 21.46
C GLY A 204 -18.32 -14.63 22.13
N GLY A 205 -18.25 -15.31 23.28
CA GLY A 205 -17.00 -15.56 24.02
C GLY A 205 -16.63 -14.50 25.07
N VAL A 206 -17.53 -13.56 25.39
CA VAL A 206 -17.32 -12.62 26.50
C VAL A 206 -17.31 -13.37 27.84
N ILE A 207 -16.29 -13.13 28.65
CA ILE A 207 -16.18 -13.72 30.00
C ILE A 207 -17.24 -13.13 30.93
N ASP A 208 -18.07 -14.00 31.49
CA ASP A 208 -19.06 -13.68 32.53
C ASP A 208 -18.44 -13.98 33.90
N TRP A 209 -18.04 -12.92 34.62
CA TRP A 209 -17.38 -13.04 35.93
C TRP A 209 -18.27 -13.61 37.03
N THR A 210 -19.57 -13.77 36.80
CA THR A 210 -20.48 -14.41 37.77
C THR A 210 -20.46 -15.93 37.71
N ARG A 211 -19.70 -16.50 36.77
CA ARG A 211 -19.57 -17.95 36.58
C ARG A 211 -18.40 -18.49 37.41
N PRO A 212 -18.44 -19.77 37.82
CA PRO A 212 -17.34 -20.41 38.53
C PRO A 212 -16.04 -20.39 37.72
N ALA A 213 -14.90 -20.38 38.41
CA ALA A 213 -13.56 -20.33 37.80
C ALA A 213 -13.37 -21.43 36.74
N ALA A 214 -13.86 -22.64 37.02
CA ALA A 214 -13.77 -23.79 36.11
C ALA A 214 -14.61 -23.62 34.82
N GLU A 215 -15.66 -22.81 34.81
CA GLU A 215 -16.42 -22.50 33.58
C GLU A 215 -15.68 -21.48 32.71
N ILE A 216 -15.04 -20.49 33.32
CA ILE A 216 -14.23 -19.50 32.62
C ILE A 216 -13.00 -20.17 31.98
N ASP A 217 -12.33 -21.06 32.72
CA ASP A 217 -11.22 -21.85 32.20
C ASP A 217 -11.61 -22.71 30.97
N ARG A 218 -12.78 -23.37 31.03
CA ARG A 218 -13.33 -24.13 29.89
C ARG A 218 -13.62 -23.23 28.69
N LEU A 219 -14.16 -22.03 28.90
CA LEU A 219 -14.40 -21.07 27.82
C LEU A 219 -13.11 -20.71 27.09
N VAL A 220 -12.05 -20.40 27.83
CA VAL A 220 -10.76 -19.99 27.28
C VAL A 220 -10.10 -21.14 26.54
N ARG A 221 -10.00 -22.33 27.15
CA ARG A 221 -9.42 -23.52 26.51
C ARG A 221 -10.22 -24.01 25.31
N GLY A 222 -11.55 -23.95 25.38
CA GLY A 222 -12.44 -24.34 24.30
C GLY A 222 -12.38 -23.40 23.09
N LEU A 223 -11.78 -22.22 23.23
CA LEU A 223 -11.56 -21.24 22.16
C LEU A 223 -10.08 -21.04 21.80
N ASP A 224 -9.19 -21.89 22.33
CA ASP A 224 -7.77 -21.87 22.01
C ASP A 224 -7.44 -22.84 20.86
N PHE A 225 -7.23 -22.26 19.67
CA PHE A 225 -6.85 -22.92 18.43
C PHE A 225 -5.35 -22.78 18.12
N GLY A 226 -4.55 -22.20 19.03
CA GLY A 226 -3.16 -21.86 18.77
C GLY A 226 -3.00 -20.95 17.55
N SER A 227 -2.22 -21.39 16.56
CA SER A 227 -1.93 -20.64 15.34
C SER A 227 -2.94 -20.86 14.20
N TYR A 228 -3.92 -21.76 14.38
CA TYR A 228 -4.91 -22.04 13.35
C TYR A 228 -6.04 -21.01 13.35
N ALA A 229 -6.75 -20.92 12.23
CA ALA A 229 -7.97 -20.13 12.15
C ALA A 229 -8.99 -20.65 13.18
N ASN A 230 -9.53 -19.74 13.98
CA ASN A 230 -10.55 -20.06 14.96
C ASN A 230 -11.92 -19.66 14.39
N PRO A 231 -12.81 -20.59 13.99
CA PRO A 231 -14.11 -20.27 13.43
C PRO A 231 -15.19 -19.90 14.47
N LEU A 232 -14.92 -20.05 15.78
CA LEU A 232 -15.91 -19.83 16.84
C LEU A 232 -15.80 -18.48 17.55
N GLY A 233 -14.65 -17.81 17.46
CA GLY A 233 -14.37 -16.58 18.21
C GLY A 233 -13.34 -16.80 19.33
N ARG A 234 -12.78 -15.72 19.87
CA ARG A 234 -11.83 -15.76 21.01
C ARG A 234 -12.55 -15.53 22.33
N ALA A 235 -12.03 -16.05 23.43
CA ALA A 235 -12.42 -15.57 24.74
C ALA A 235 -12.01 -14.10 24.89
N LYS A 236 -12.86 -13.26 25.48
CA LYS A 236 -12.62 -11.81 25.54
C LYS A 236 -13.17 -11.16 26.81
N VAL A 237 -12.56 -10.05 27.20
CA VAL A 237 -12.95 -9.25 28.36
C VAL A 237 -13.23 -7.82 27.91
N ILE A 238 -14.31 -7.24 28.43
CA ILE A 238 -14.66 -5.83 28.26
C ILE A 238 -14.02 -5.03 29.39
N LEU A 239 -13.24 -4.01 29.04
CA LEU A 239 -12.58 -3.08 29.94
C LEU A 239 -13.10 -1.65 29.67
N GLY A 240 -14.37 -1.40 29.99
CA GLY A 240 -15.02 -0.12 29.69
C GLY A 240 -15.36 0.03 28.21
N GLN A 241 -14.72 0.97 27.50
CA GLN A 241 -14.94 1.20 26.06
C GLN A 241 -14.01 0.36 25.16
N GLU A 242 -13.16 -0.47 25.76
CA GLU A 242 -12.27 -1.37 25.03
C GLU A 242 -12.60 -2.83 25.34
N ALA A 243 -12.12 -3.72 24.48
CA ALA A 243 -12.15 -5.15 24.71
C ALA A 243 -10.82 -5.76 24.28
N ILE A 244 -10.39 -6.78 25.00
CA ILE A 244 -9.12 -7.49 24.75
C ILE A 244 -9.35 -8.99 24.61
N ALA A 245 -8.50 -9.63 23.82
CA ALA A 245 -8.57 -11.07 23.62
C ALA A 245 -7.80 -11.79 24.73
N VAL A 246 -8.45 -12.78 25.34
CA VAL A 246 -7.85 -13.62 26.38
C VAL A 246 -7.19 -14.82 25.72
N GLN A 247 -5.92 -15.04 26.03
CA GLN A 247 -5.15 -16.16 25.50
C GLN A 247 -5.13 -17.34 26.48
N ALA A 248 -4.99 -17.05 27.78
CA ALA A 248 -4.94 -18.06 28.81
C ALA A 248 -5.44 -17.52 30.13
N VAL A 249 -5.89 -18.42 31.00
CA VAL A 249 -6.25 -18.10 32.38
C VAL A 249 -5.57 -19.06 33.35
N ARG A 250 -5.36 -18.61 34.58
CA ARG A 250 -5.01 -19.47 35.71
C ARG A 250 -6.04 -19.30 36.80
N VAL A 251 -6.66 -20.41 37.18
CA VAL A 251 -7.69 -20.44 38.22
C VAL A 251 -7.08 -20.77 39.57
N SER A 252 -7.59 -20.13 40.63
CA SER A 252 -7.26 -20.43 42.02
C SER A 252 -8.55 -20.50 42.81
N THR A 253 -8.75 -21.58 43.56
CA THR A 253 -9.94 -21.81 44.41
C THR A 253 -9.77 -21.24 45.81
N THR A 254 -8.94 -20.20 45.95
CA THR A 254 -8.77 -19.52 47.25
C THR A 254 -9.98 -18.63 47.46
N ASP A 255 -10.75 -18.88 48.52
CA ASP A 255 -11.94 -18.09 48.84
C ASP A 255 -11.60 -16.59 48.88
N THR A 256 -12.47 -15.80 48.26
CA THR A 256 -12.41 -14.35 48.27
C THR A 256 -13.75 -13.82 48.76
N ASP A 257 -13.72 -12.89 49.71
CA ASP A 257 -14.93 -12.16 50.14
C ASP A 257 -15.30 -11.02 49.16
N LEU A 258 -14.60 -10.92 48.02
CA LEU A 258 -14.81 -9.85 47.03
C LEU A 258 -15.97 -10.20 46.09
N PRO A 259 -16.78 -9.21 45.67
CA PRO A 259 -17.81 -9.42 44.66
C PRO A 259 -17.22 -9.95 43.33
N PRO A 260 -17.92 -10.84 42.62
CA PRO A 260 -17.46 -11.31 41.31
C PRO A 260 -17.27 -10.15 40.32
N GLY A 261 -16.15 -10.18 39.59
CA GLY A 261 -15.72 -9.12 38.66
C GLY A 261 -14.77 -8.08 39.27
N THR A 262 -14.48 -8.13 40.57
CA THR A 262 -13.53 -7.18 41.20
C THR A 262 -12.08 -7.47 40.79
N LEU A 263 -11.37 -6.45 40.33
CA LEU A 263 -9.93 -6.49 40.06
C LEU A 263 -9.14 -6.60 41.37
N VAL A 264 -8.46 -7.74 41.54
CA VAL A 264 -7.68 -8.07 42.75
C VAL A 264 -6.23 -7.61 42.61
N ASN A 265 -5.65 -7.77 41.42
CA ASN A 265 -4.27 -7.41 41.13
C ASN A 265 -4.10 -7.08 39.65
N VAL A 266 -3.18 -6.18 39.33
CA VAL A 266 -2.87 -5.77 37.95
C VAL A 266 -1.35 -5.73 37.80
N ALA A 267 -0.83 -6.48 36.84
CA ALA A 267 0.57 -6.51 36.47
C ALA A 267 0.73 -6.50 34.94
N ASP A 268 1.95 -6.26 34.45
CA ASP A 268 2.23 -6.23 33.01
C ASP A 268 2.08 -7.59 32.31
N THR A 269 1.99 -8.69 33.04
CA THR A 269 1.83 -10.04 32.46
C THR A 269 0.43 -10.62 32.64
N GLU A 270 -0.32 -10.14 33.62
CA GLU A 270 -1.67 -10.61 33.94
C GLU A 270 -2.41 -9.63 34.87
N PHE A 271 -3.74 -9.69 34.86
CA PHE A 271 -4.57 -9.14 35.95
C PHE A 271 -5.42 -10.25 36.58
N ILE A 272 -5.73 -10.11 37.86
CA ILE A 272 -6.47 -11.11 38.63
C ILE A 272 -7.86 -10.56 38.95
N VAL A 273 -8.89 -11.37 38.73
CA VAL A 273 -10.29 -11.01 38.95
C VAL A 273 -10.95 -12.00 39.92
N ALA A 274 -11.73 -11.49 40.88
CA ALA A 274 -12.52 -12.31 41.79
C ALA A 274 -13.72 -12.94 41.07
N VAL A 275 -14.01 -14.20 41.39
CA VAL A 275 -15.15 -15.00 40.89
C VAL A 275 -15.79 -15.75 42.07
N PRO A 276 -16.99 -16.36 41.94
CA PRO A 276 -17.73 -16.87 43.09
C PRO A 276 -17.00 -17.92 43.95
N ASP A 277 -16.14 -18.72 43.35
CA ASP A 277 -15.39 -19.83 43.97
C ASP A 277 -13.87 -19.61 43.97
N GLY A 278 -13.42 -18.36 43.78
CA GLY A 278 -12.01 -18.00 43.90
C GLY A 278 -11.56 -16.83 43.03
N THR A 279 -10.42 -16.96 42.35
CA THR A 279 -9.86 -15.93 41.45
C THR A 279 -9.42 -16.50 40.12
N VAL A 280 -9.51 -15.69 39.07
CA VAL A 280 -9.00 -15.98 37.73
C VAL A 280 -7.93 -14.95 37.38
N ALA A 281 -6.69 -15.41 37.15
CA ALA A 281 -5.63 -14.60 36.57
C ALA A 281 -5.72 -14.68 35.04
N VAL A 282 -5.88 -13.53 34.38
CA VAL A 282 -6.07 -13.40 32.94
C VAL A 282 -4.78 -12.97 32.29
N ARG A 283 -4.32 -13.76 31.31
CA ARG A 283 -3.24 -13.40 30.41
C ARG A 283 -3.82 -13.02 29.05
N ALA A 284 -3.62 -11.77 28.67
CA ALA A 284 -4.01 -11.20 27.39
C ALA A 284 -2.82 -10.42 26.84
N THR A 285 -2.34 -10.75 25.65
CA THR A 285 -1.19 -10.03 25.06
C THR A 285 -1.53 -9.29 23.77
N GLU A 286 -2.80 -9.31 23.39
CA GLU A 286 -3.30 -8.75 22.12
C GLU A 286 -4.68 -8.09 22.31
N THR A 287 -4.95 -7.03 21.53
CA THR A 287 -6.30 -6.49 21.32
C THR A 287 -7.17 -7.49 20.55
N LEU A 288 -8.46 -7.20 20.37
CA LEU A 288 -9.31 -8.04 19.50
C LEU A 288 -8.82 -8.08 18.05
N THR A 289 -8.22 -7.00 17.55
CA THR A 289 -7.65 -6.90 16.20
C THR A 289 -6.32 -7.63 16.05
N GLY A 290 -5.69 -8.05 17.15
CA GLY A 290 -4.39 -8.74 17.16
C GLY A 290 -3.20 -7.86 17.48
N ASP A 291 -3.39 -6.58 17.79
CA ASP A 291 -2.30 -5.66 18.12
C ASP A 291 -1.72 -5.96 19.51
N PRO A 292 -0.39 -5.93 19.70
CA PRO A 292 0.20 -6.15 21.01
C PRO A 292 -0.32 -5.18 22.09
N ILE A 293 -0.62 -5.71 23.27
CA ILE A 293 -0.97 -4.94 24.47
C ILE A 293 -0.64 -5.75 25.72
N THR A 294 -0.13 -5.12 26.78
CA THR A 294 0.01 -5.82 28.06
C THR A 294 -1.29 -5.75 28.87
N PRO A 295 -1.61 -6.73 29.73
CA PRO A 295 -2.75 -6.65 30.63
C PRO A 295 -2.74 -5.40 31.50
N GLY A 296 -1.58 -5.02 32.03
CA GLY A 296 -1.41 -3.79 32.82
C GLY A 296 -1.73 -2.53 32.02
N GLN A 297 -1.26 -2.46 30.77
CA GLN A 297 -1.58 -1.34 29.88
C GLN A 297 -3.07 -1.30 29.52
N ALA A 298 -3.69 -2.43 29.18
CA ALA A 298 -5.11 -2.49 28.84
C ALA A 298 -6.02 -1.99 29.98
N VAL A 299 -5.70 -2.38 31.23
CA VAL A 299 -6.43 -1.91 32.42
C VAL A 299 -6.21 -0.41 32.65
N ALA A 300 -4.98 0.08 32.45
CA ALA A 300 -4.65 1.49 32.60
C ALA A 300 -5.31 2.38 31.53
N ASP A 301 -5.30 1.95 30.25
CA ASP A 301 -5.93 2.65 29.12
C ASP A 301 -7.45 2.74 29.32
N ALA A 302 -8.06 1.73 29.93
CA ALA A 302 -9.46 1.73 30.35
C ALA A 302 -9.77 2.61 31.58
N GLY A 303 -8.75 3.18 32.24
CA GLY A 303 -8.90 4.00 33.44
C GLY A 303 -9.33 3.20 34.69
N LEU A 304 -9.04 1.91 34.72
CA LEU A 304 -9.40 1.00 35.81
C LEU A 304 -8.23 0.80 36.79
N ALA A 305 -8.55 0.49 38.05
CA ALA A 305 -7.59 0.22 39.11
C ALA A 305 -7.97 -1.01 39.94
N VAL A 306 -7.03 -1.49 40.76
CA VAL A 306 -7.30 -2.53 41.75
C VAL A 306 -8.44 -2.09 42.68
N GLY A 307 -9.43 -2.96 42.87
CA GLY A 307 -10.66 -2.68 43.62
C GLY A 307 -11.86 -2.33 42.73
N ASP A 308 -11.63 -1.89 41.48
CA ASP A 308 -12.72 -1.63 40.55
C ASP A 308 -13.38 -2.93 40.07
N ARG A 309 -14.64 -2.82 39.65
CA ARG A 309 -15.43 -3.95 39.18
C ARG A 309 -15.56 -3.93 37.66
N LEU A 310 -15.11 -5.00 37.01
CA LEU A 310 -15.26 -5.17 35.58
C LEU A 310 -16.76 -5.30 35.21
N PRO A 311 -17.16 -4.82 34.01
CA PRO A 311 -18.54 -4.97 33.54
C PRO A 311 -18.97 -6.43 33.53
N VAL A 312 -20.16 -6.69 34.08
CA VAL A 312 -20.86 -7.96 33.97
C VAL A 312 -22.08 -7.72 33.09
N PRO A 313 -22.16 -8.32 31.88
CA PRO A 313 -23.31 -8.16 31.02
C PRO A 313 -24.59 -8.67 31.71
N ALA A 314 -25.67 -7.90 31.62
CA ALA A 314 -26.99 -8.36 32.08
C ALA A 314 -27.50 -9.52 31.21
N PRO A 315 -28.41 -10.38 31.69
CA PRO A 315 -28.85 -11.57 30.95
C PRO A 315 -29.43 -11.27 29.56
N ASP A 316 -30.20 -10.19 29.43
CA ASP A 316 -30.75 -9.70 28.16
C ASP A 316 -29.65 -9.28 27.17
N VAL A 317 -28.61 -8.59 27.66
CA VAL A 317 -27.42 -8.25 26.86
C VAL A 317 -26.67 -9.50 26.41
N VAL A 318 -26.58 -10.53 27.26
CA VAL A 318 -25.94 -11.80 26.90
C VAL A 318 -26.69 -12.49 25.75
N ASP A 319 -28.03 -12.50 25.81
CA ASP A 319 -28.86 -13.09 24.76
C ASP A 319 -28.70 -12.32 23.44
N GLU A 320 -28.72 -10.97 23.50
CA GLU A 320 -28.50 -10.09 22.34
C GLU A 320 -27.12 -10.30 21.69
N LEU A 321 -26.05 -10.36 22.49
CA LEU A 321 -24.71 -10.65 21.99
C LEU A 321 -24.60 -12.04 21.36
N THR A 322 -25.32 -13.03 21.92
CA THR A 322 -25.33 -14.40 21.40
C THR A 322 -26.03 -14.46 20.04
N GLU A 323 -27.17 -13.79 19.89
CA GLU A 323 -27.88 -13.70 18.63
C GLU A 323 -27.05 -12.97 17.57
N LEU A 324 -26.46 -11.82 17.92
CA LEU A 324 -25.65 -11.03 17.01
C LEU A 324 -24.40 -11.79 16.53
N ALA A 325 -23.71 -12.50 17.43
CA ALA A 325 -22.57 -13.33 17.06
C ALA A 325 -22.98 -14.44 16.07
N GLY A 326 -24.15 -15.07 16.25
CA GLY A 326 -24.64 -16.13 15.37
C GLY A 326 -25.14 -15.65 14.00
N THR A 327 -25.71 -14.44 13.92
CA THR A 327 -26.20 -13.87 12.65
C THR A 327 -25.04 -13.35 11.80
N THR A 328 -24.11 -12.61 12.40
CA THR A 328 -22.93 -12.05 11.72
C THR A 328 -21.93 -13.12 11.28
N ALA A 329 -21.84 -14.24 12.00
CA ALA A 329 -21.03 -15.40 11.66
C ALA A 329 -21.22 -15.89 10.21
N ARG A 330 -22.43 -15.75 9.66
CA ARG A 330 -22.80 -16.17 8.29
C ARG A 330 -22.10 -15.36 7.20
N HIS A 331 -21.52 -14.22 7.57
CA HIS A 331 -20.90 -13.27 6.65
C HIS A 331 -19.41 -13.08 6.93
N GLU A 332 -18.83 -13.83 7.88
CA GLU A 332 -17.40 -13.73 8.21
C GLU A 332 -16.50 -13.96 6.99
N GLN A 333 -16.80 -14.95 6.14
CA GLN A 333 -15.98 -15.20 4.94
C GLN A 333 -15.93 -14.00 4.01
N TYR A 334 -17.08 -13.36 3.76
CA TYR A 334 -17.13 -12.14 2.95
C TYR A 334 -16.22 -11.05 3.53
N TRP A 335 -16.23 -10.88 4.86
CA TRP A 335 -15.38 -9.88 5.51
C TRP A 335 -13.90 -10.27 5.53
N ILE A 336 -13.56 -11.56 5.61
CA ILE A 336 -12.19 -12.05 5.45
C ILE A 336 -11.68 -11.70 4.06
N ASP A 337 -12.40 -12.10 3.01
CA ASP A 337 -12.02 -11.84 1.62
C ASP A 337 -11.85 -10.33 1.38
N ARG A 338 -12.76 -9.53 1.96
CA ARG A 338 -12.73 -8.07 1.85
C ARG A 338 -11.52 -7.42 2.52
N HIS A 339 -11.04 -7.97 3.63
CA HIS A 339 -9.86 -7.45 4.32
C HIS A 339 -8.55 -7.92 3.69
N LEU A 340 -8.54 -9.09 3.05
CA LEU A 340 -7.38 -9.55 2.28
C LEU A 340 -7.11 -8.67 1.05
N ASP A 341 -8.16 -8.09 0.46
CA ASP A 341 -8.10 -7.16 -0.67
C ASP A 341 -8.29 -5.70 -0.24
N LEU A 342 -7.93 -5.33 1.00
CA LEU A 342 -8.20 -3.97 1.50
C LEU A 342 -7.19 -2.96 0.96
N GLU A 343 -7.66 -1.85 0.38
CA GLU A 343 -6.81 -0.73 -0.07
C GLU A 343 -7.20 0.59 0.60
N PRO A 344 -6.88 0.82 1.89
CA PRO A 344 -7.33 2.00 2.61
C PRO A 344 -6.85 3.30 1.97
N LEU A 345 -7.77 4.24 1.75
CA LEU A 345 -7.42 5.61 1.37
C LEU A 345 -6.91 6.37 2.60
N PRO A 346 -5.70 6.95 2.58
CA PRO A 346 -5.19 7.78 3.67
C PRO A 346 -6.13 8.96 3.97
N ALA A 347 -6.22 9.36 5.24
CA ALA A 347 -6.97 10.56 5.60
C ALA A 347 -6.24 11.80 5.01
N PRO A 348 -6.93 12.63 4.20
CA PRO A 348 -6.29 13.76 3.53
C PRO A 348 -5.77 14.76 4.57
N TYR A 349 -4.58 15.32 4.31
CA TYR A 349 -3.88 16.30 5.16
C TYR A 349 -3.51 15.84 6.59
N ALA A 350 -3.81 14.59 6.97
CA ALA A 350 -3.46 14.06 8.28
C ALA A 350 -1.94 13.95 8.44
N ARG A 351 -1.46 14.17 9.67
CA ARG A 351 -0.05 14.01 10.07
C ARG A 351 0.12 12.75 10.90
N THR A 352 1.32 12.18 10.81
CA THR A 352 1.68 11.01 11.63
C THR A 352 1.57 11.33 13.12
N ARG A 353 0.71 10.61 13.83
CA ARG A 353 0.47 10.77 15.27
C ARG A 353 1.26 9.76 16.11
N ARG A 354 1.53 10.12 17.38
CA ARG A 354 1.94 9.19 18.44
C ARG A 354 0.85 9.11 19.52
N GLY A 355 0.24 7.94 19.73
CA GLY A 355 -0.71 7.66 20.84
C GLY A 355 -1.98 6.90 20.41
N ARG A 356 -2.57 6.11 21.33
CA ARG A 356 -3.74 5.24 21.10
C ARG A 356 -5.11 5.90 21.38
N ALA A 357 -5.23 6.71 22.43
CA ALA A 357 -6.53 7.32 22.77
C ALA A 357 -6.97 8.32 21.70
N LEU A 358 -8.18 8.16 21.16
CA LEU A 358 -8.76 9.04 20.14
C LEU A 358 -9.75 10.01 20.78
N ARG A 359 -9.41 11.31 20.74
CA ARG A 359 -10.35 12.40 20.98
C ARG A 359 -10.62 13.06 19.63
N TYR A 360 -11.86 13.48 19.41
CA TYR A 360 -12.28 14.08 18.14
C TYR A 360 -12.63 15.55 18.32
N GLU A 361 -12.16 16.36 17.39
CA GLU A 361 -12.57 17.75 17.18
C GLU A 361 -13.56 17.81 16.01
N LEU A 362 -14.51 18.75 16.05
CA LEU A 362 -15.61 18.85 15.08
C LEU A 362 -15.57 20.17 14.32
N THR A 363 -15.49 20.08 12.99
CA THR A 363 -15.67 21.17 12.03
C THR A 363 -16.97 20.96 11.23
N ARG A 364 -17.72 22.03 10.96
CA ARG A 364 -18.99 21.96 10.23
C ARG A 364 -18.88 22.60 8.86
N VAL A 365 -19.44 21.94 7.86
CA VAL A 365 -19.52 22.43 6.48
C VAL A 365 -20.99 22.51 6.08
N GLY A 366 -21.49 23.72 5.86
CA GLY A 366 -22.87 23.91 5.43
C GLY A 366 -23.10 23.45 3.99
N VAL A 367 -24.19 22.73 3.76
CA VAL A 367 -24.65 22.32 2.44
C VAL A 367 -25.44 23.48 1.82
N PRO A 368 -25.01 24.04 0.66
CA PRO A 368 -25.67 25.19 0.06
C PRO A 368 -27.15 24.94 -0.25
N ALA A 369 -28.02 25.92 0.03
CA ALA A 369 -29.45 25.81 -0.23
C ALA A 369 -29.78 25.51 -1.70
N ALA A 370 -29.00 26.06 -2.64
CA ALA A 370 -29.12 25.76 -4.07
C ALA A 370 -28.86 24.27 -4.37
N PHE A 371 -27.86 23.67 -3.73
CA PHE A 371 -27.57 22.25 -3.86
C PHE A 371 -28.72 21.40 -3.29
N GLN A 372 -29.21 21.73 -2.09
CA GLN A 372 -30.37 21.05 -1.48
C GLN A 372 -31.61 21.13 -2.37
N GLN A 373 -31.89 22.30 -2.96
CA GLN A 373 -32.98 22.48 -3.92
C GLN A 373 -32.80 21.58 -5.15
N ALA A 374 -31.60 21.56 -5.74
CA ALA A 374 -31.29 20.72 -6.90
C ALA A 374 -31.45 19.21 -6.60
N MET A 375 -31.07 18.75 -5.40
CA MET A 375 -31.31 17.37 -4.97
C MET A 375 -32.81 17.07 -4.89
N ASN A 376 -33.58 17.96 -4.23
CA ASN A 376 -35.01 17.83 -4.02
C ASN A 376 -35.79 17.82 -5.35
N GLU A 377 -35.45 18.69 -6.29
CA GLU A 377 -36.06 18.75 -7.62
C GLU A 377 -35.87 17.45 -8.43
N ARG A 378 -34.75 16.75 -8.18
CA ARG A 378 -34.43 15.46 -8.80
C ARG A 378 -34.91 14.25 -7.99
N GLY A 379 -35.49 14.46 -6.81
CA GLY A 379 -35.94 13.40 -5.92
C GLY A 379 -34.82 12.51 -5.39
N LEU A 380 -33.62 13.09 -5.20
CA LEU A 380 -32.45 12.39 -4.66
C LEU A 380 -32.48 12.38 -3.12
N ASP A 381 -32.02 11.28 -2.53
CA ASP A 381 -31.88 11.15 -1.08
C ASP A 381 -30.60 11.85 -0.59
N SER A 382 -30.66 12.54 0.55
CA SER A 382 -29.52 13.29 1.09
C SER A 382 -28.33 12.40 1.42
N ASP A 383 -28.57 11.22 1.98
CA ASP A 383 -27.54 10.30 2.46
C ASP A 383 -26.63 9.81 1.33
N SER A 384 -27.17 9.20 0.28
CA SER A 384 -26.37 8.70 -0.85
C SER A 384 -25.76 9.86 -1.64
N THR A 385 -26.49 10.98 -1.78
CA THR A 385 -26.03 12.12 -2.58
C THR A 385 -24.85 12.84 -1.93
N LEU A 386 -24.94 13.14 -0.63
CA LEU A 386 -23.85 13.79 0.09
C LEU A 386 -22.66 12.85 0.29
N ALA A 387 -22.90 11.54 0.49
CA ALA A 387 -21.81 10.56 0.51
C ALA A 387 -21.08 10.50 -0.84
N ALA A 388 -21.82 10.52 -1.95
CA ALA A 388 -21.25 10.60 -3.30
C ALA A 388 -20.50 11.92 -3.55
N CYS A 389 -20.95 13.06 -3.00
CA CYS A 389 -20.20 14.32 -3.06
C CYS A 389 -18.86 14.22 -2.32
N VAL A 390 -18.84 13.62 -1.12
CA VAL A 390 -17.61 13.39 -0.36
C VAL A 390 -16.69 12.46 -1.15
N ILE A 391 -17.22 11.37 -1.70
CA ILE A 391 -16.45 10.44 -2.55
C ILE A 391 -15.87 11.17 -3.78
N LEU A 392 -16.66 11.99 -4.47
CA LEU A 392 -16.21 12.80 -5.61
C LEU A 392 -15.04 13.70 -5.20
N TYR A 393 -15.18 14.43 -4.10
CA TYR A 393 -14.10 15.26 -3.58
C TYR A 393 -12.84 14.43 -3.31
N LEU A 394 -12.99 13.31 -2.60
CA LEU A 394 -11.88 12.41 -2.30
C LEU A 394 -11.22 11.92 -3.59
N SER A 395 -11.97 11.40 -4.56
CA SER A 395 -11.48 10.97 -5.87
C SER A 395 -10.72 12.07 -6.62
N ARG A 396 -11.08 13.34 -6.42
CA ARG A 396 -10.41 14.48 -7.09
C ARG A 396 -9.10 14.89 -6.44
N ILE A 397 -8.92 14.59 -5.16
CA ILE A 397 -7.71 14.95 -4.40
C ILE A 397 -6.73 13.78 -4.21
N ASN A 398 -7.04 12.60 -4.75
CA ASN A 398 -6.16 11.45 -4.75
C ASN A 398 -5.99 10.89 -6.18
N ASP A 399 -5.01 10.01 -6.38
CA ASP A 399 -4.63 9.45 -7.68
C ASP A 399 -5.05 7.99 -7.87
N ARG A 400 -5.81 7.42 -6.91
CA ARG A 400 -6.27 6.03 -6.94
C ARG A 400 -7.63 5.92 -7.60
N VAL A 401 -7.75 4.91 -8.45
CA VAL A 401 -9.03 4.52 -9.07
C VAL A 401 -9.83 3.67 -8.08
N ASP A 402 -9.18 2.67 -7.49
CA ASP A 402 -9.76 1.79 -6.49
C ASP A 402 -9.21 2.16 -5.11
N TYR A 403 -10.11 2.31 -4.14
CA TYR A 403 -9.74 2.56 -2.76
C TYR A 403 -10.87 2.24 -1.79
N ASP A 404 -10.50 1.96 -0.55
CA ASP A 404 -11.42 1.63 0.53
C ASP A 404 -11.52 2.76 1.56
N ILE A 405 -12.76 3.06 1.93
CA ILE A 405 -13.09 3.94 3.06
C ILE A 405 -13.99 3.19 4.04
N GLY A 406 -14.05 3.67 5.27
CA GLY A 406 -14.99 3.16 6.27
C GLY A 406 -16.38 3.66 5.98
N PHE A 407 -17.38 2.80 6.13
CA PHE A 407 -18.77 3.18 6.03
C PHE A 407 -19.54 2.73 7.25
N ARG A 408 -20.44 3.58 7.72
CA ARG A 408 -21.36 3.27 8.81
C ARG A 408 -22.69 3.97 8.59
N SER A 409 -23.77 3.21 8.72
CA SER A 409 -25.15 3.68 8.58
C SER A 409 -25.99 3.22 9.76
N ALA A 410 -27.22 3.71 9.89
CA ALA A 410 -28.15 3.21 10.91
C ALA A 410 -28.40 1.69 10.81
N ALA A 411 -28.40 1.13 9.60
CA ALA A 411 -28.64 -0.29 9.35
C ALA A 411 -27.47 -1.21 9.76
N THR A 412 -26.26 -0.66 9.90
CA THR A 412 -25.05 -1.40 10.30
C THR A 412 -24.68 -1.21 11.76
N ARG A 413 -25.46 -0.42 12.52
CA ARG A 413 -25.24 -0.21 13.95
C ARG A 413 -25.56 -1.47 14.74
N VAL A 414 -24.73 -1.70 15.75
CA VAL A 414 -24.98 -2.70 16.78
C VAL A 414 -25.55 -2.03 18.04
N PRO A 415 -26.26 -2.80 18.89
CA PRO A 415 -26.68 -2.34 20.22
C PRO A 415 -25.50 -1.84 21.05
N SER A 416 -25.73 -0.91 21.97
CA SER A 416 -24.63 -0.22 22.65
C SER A 416 -23.71 -1.16 23.43
N ALA A 417 -24.26 -2.24 23.98
CA ALA A 417 -23.49 -3.26 24.69
C ALA A 417 -22.56 -4.10 23.78
N ALA A 418 -22.75 -4.04 22.46
CA ALA A 418 -21.98 -4.78 21.46
C ALA A 418 -20.96 -3.90 20.72
N GLU A 419 -20.99 -2.57 20.88
CA GLU A 419 -20.16 -1.64 20.09
C GLU A 419 -18.65 -1.83 20.28
N THR A 420 -18.23 -2.40 21.41
CA THR A 420 -16.81 -2.71 21.67
C THR A 420 -16.36 -4.05 21.08
N LEU A 421 -17.31 -4.89 20.66
CA LEU A 421 -17.07 -6.27 20.24
C LEU A 421 -17.23 -6.49 18.73
N PHE A 422 -17.87 -5.54 18.04
CA PHE A 422 -18.14 -5.58 16.61
C PHE A 422 -17.56 -4.36 15.91
N ALA A 423 -17.14 -4.54 14.65
CA ALA A 423 -16.57 -3.49 13.83
C ALA A 423 -17.57 -2.33 13.67
N SER A 424 -17.16 -1.13 14.06
CA SER A 424 -17.99 0.08 13.95
C SER A 424 -18.02 0.65 12.53
N TYR A 425 -16.95 0.44 11.76
CA TYR A 425 -16.80 0.90 10.38
C TYR A 425 -16.53 -0.29 9.48
N LEU A 426 -17.30 -0.39 8.40
CA LEU A 426 -17.20 -1.49 7.46
C LEU A 426 -16.51 -1.03 6.18
N PRO A 427 -15.56 -1.80 5.61
CA PRO A 427 -14.90 -1.42 4.38
C PRO A 427 -15.86 -1.26 3.19
N LEU A 428 -15.88 -0.07 2.60
CA LEU A 428 -16.61 0.28 1.39
C LEU A 428 -15.64 0.60 0.26
N ARG A 429 -15.70 -0.19 -0.82
CA ARG A 429 -14.83 -0.07 -1.99
C ARG A 429 -15.45 0.94 -2.91
N ILE A 430 -14.64 1.91 -3.29
CA ILE A 430 -14.95 2.88 -4.30
C ILE A 430 -14.07 2.57 -5.51
N SER A 431 -14.69 2.58 -6.68
CA SER A 431 -14.01 2.49 -7.98
C SER A 431 -14.43 3.69 -8.82
N ALA A 432 -13.56 4.70 -8.91
CA ALA A 432 -13.81 5.95 -9.62
C ALA A 432 -12.64 6.29 -10.55
N THR A 433 -12.90 6.33 -11.85
CA THR A 433 -11.88 6.57 -12.89
C THR A 433 -11.55 8.04 -13.12
N GLY A 434 -12.32 8.94 -12.50
CA GLY A 434 -12.15 10.40 -12.64
C GLY A 434 -13.03 11.02 -13.72
N GLN A 435 -13.86 10.23 -14.40
CA GLN A 435 -14.76 10.68 -15.48
C GLN A 435 -16.24 10.72 -15.05
N GLU A 436 -16.56 10.07 -13.94
CA GLU A 436 -17.91 9.92 -13.41
C GLU A 436 -18.49 11.29 -13.01
N SER A 437 -19.78 11.50 -13.27
CA SER A 437 -20.55 12.60 -12.67
C SER A 437 -21.02 12.24 -11.25
N LEU A 438 -21.57 13.21 -10.52
CA LEU A 438 -22.18 12.93 -9.22
C LEU A 438 -23.30 11.89 -9.34
N LEU A 439 -24.12 11.96 -10.39
CA LEU A 439 -25.21 11.00 -10.59
C LEU A 439 -24.68 9.58 -10.83
N ASP A 440 -23.60 9.45 -11.60
CA ASP A 440 -22.98 8.13 -11.85
C ASP A 440 -22.42 7.55 -10.54
N LEU A 441 -21.78 8.38 -9.71
CA LEU A 441 -21.29 7.96 -8.40
C LEU A 441 -22.40 7.53 -7.45
N ILE A 442 -23.55 8.21 -7.45
CA ILE A 442 -24.72 7.80 -6.66
C ILE A 442 -25.20 6.41 -7.10
N ASP A 443 -25.28 6.16 -8.41
CA ASP A 443 -25.72 4.88 -8.95
C ASP A 443 -24.72 3.74 -8.71
N LEU A 444 -23.42 4.05 -8.64
CA LEU A 444 -22.37 3.10 -8.22
C LEU A 444 -22.39 2.83 -6.70
N LEU A 445 -22.64 3.85 -5.90
CA LEU A 445 -22.57 3.78 -4.43
C LEU A 445 -23.72 3.00 -3.82
N ARG A 446 -24.96 3.20 -4.30
CA ARG A 446 -26.16 2.59 -3.71
C ARG A 446 -26.10 1.06 -3.65
N PRO A 447 -25.71 0.32 -4.70
CA PRO A 447 -25.56 -1.14 -4.63
C PRO A 447 -24.49 -1.57 -3.62
N ALA A 448 -23.36 -0.86 -3.55
CA ALA A 448 -22.28 -1.17 -2.63
C ALA A 448 -22.69 -0.97 -1.16
N GLN A 449 -23.40 0.14 -0.87
CA GLN A 449 -23.98 0.39 0.45
C GLN A 449 -24.99 -0.69 0.84
N ARG A 450 -25.93 -1.04 -0.05
CA ARG A 450 -26.92 -2.08 0.21
C ARG A 450 -26.28 -3.44 0.48
N GLU A 451 -25.18 -3.76 -0.20
CA GLU A 451 -24.46 -5.00 0.07
C GLU A 451 -23.86 -5.00 1.47
N ILE A 452 -23.19 -3.91 1.87
CA ILE A 452 -22.65 -3.77 3.24
C ILE A 452 -23.77 -3.87 4.29
N GLU A 453 -24.88 -3.19 4.08
CA GLU A 453 -26.04 -3.23 4.99
C GLU A 453 -26.67 -4.62 5.07
N ARG A 454 -26.72 -5.34 3.95
CA ARG A 454 -27.20 -6.73 3.90
C ARG A 454 -26.28 -7.69 4.66
N ARG A 455 -24.96 -7.49 4.58
CA ARG A 455 -23.96 -8.31 5.30
C ARG A 455 -23.89 -7.95 6.78
N GLY A 456 -24.14 -6.69 7.12
CA GLY A 456 -24.08 -6.19 8.49
C GLY A 456 -22.67 -6.22 9.07
N PRO A 457 -22.52 -5.88 10.36
CA PRO A 457 -21.23 -5.82 11.02
C PRO A 457 -20.61 -7.21 11.23
N PHE A 458 -19.33 -7.25 11.57
CA PHE A 458 -18.62 -8.48 11.96
C PHE A 458 -17.96 -8.32 13.32
N ALA A 459 -17.74 -9.44 14.02
CA ALA A 459 -17.07 -9.42 15.31
C ALA A 459 -15.62 -8.95 15.13
N THR A 460 -15.18 -7.97 15.92
CA THR A 460 -13.84 -7.36 15.79
C THR A 460 -12.72 -8.38 15.96
N ASP A 461 -12.96 -9.43 16.75
CA ASP A 461 -12.01 -10.52 16.95
C ASP A 461 -11.79 -11.41 15.71
N LEU A 462 -12.60 -11.26 14.66
CA LEU A 462 -12.38 -11.89 13.35
C LEU A 462 -11.00 -11.54 12.80
N LEU A 463 -10.59 -10.28 12.94
CA LEU A 463 -9.28 -9.80 12.46
C LEU A 463 -8.14 -10.47 13.24
N GLY A 464 -8.25 -10.50 14.57
CA GLY A 464 -7.23 -11.10 15.41
C GLY A 464 -7.22 -12.63 15.42
N ARG A 465 -8.30 -13.32 15.01
CA ARG A 465 -8.37 -14.79 15.06
C ARG A 465 -8.19 -15.49 13.71
N THR A 466 -7.97 -14.70 12.65
CA THR A 466 -7.74 -15.20 11.29
C THR A 466 -6.27 -14.97 10.94
N PRO A 467 -5.43 -16.03 10.90
CA PRO A 467 -3.97 -15.87 10.71
C PRO A 467 -3.60 -15.05 9.48
N THR A 468 -4.27 -15.28 8.34
CA THR A 468 -4.01 -14.57 7.08
C THR A 468 -4.30 -13.07 7.16
N LEU A 469 -5.24 -12.63 8.01
CA LEU A 469 -5.54 -11.21 8.21
C LEU A 469 -4.51 -10.52 9.11
N ARG A 470 -3.79 -11.27 9.96
CA ARG A 470 -2.76 -10.70 10.84
C ARG A 470 -1.56 -10.14 10.05
N GLU A 471 -1.35 -10.63 8.83
CA GLU A 471 -0.24 -10.21 7.96
C GLU A 471 -0.59 -9.00 7.09
N VAL A 472 -1.88 -8.69 6.89
CA VAL A 472 -2.39 -7.68 5.96
C VAL A 472 -2.97 -6.46 6.71
N THR A 473 -2.68 -6.31 8.01
CA THR A 473 -3.36 -5.33 8.86
C THR A 473 -3.13 -3.88 8.41
N GLY A 474 -4.21 -3.25 7.94
CA GLY A 474 -4.33 -1.81 7.73
C GLY A 474 -5.55 -1.28 8.48
N SER A 475 -5.37 -0.23 9.28
CA SER A 475 -6.52 0.53 9.81
C SER A 475 -7.17 1.32 8.68
N ILE A 476 -8.50 1.44 8.70
CA ILE A 476 -9.23 2.35 7.81
C ILE A 476 -9.16 3.77 8.42
N PRO A 477 -8.37 4.70 7.85
CA PRO A 477 -8.11 5.99 8.49
C PRO A 477 -9.20 7.03 8.17
N LEU A 478 -10.04 6.77 7.16
CA LEU A 478 -11.08 7.67 6.70
C LEU A 478 -12.42 6.94 6.66
N ALA A 479 -13.48 7.54 7.19
CA ALA A 479 -14.82 6.98 7.11
C ALA A 479 -15.91 8.03 6.80
N ILE A 480 -17.00 7.55 6.20
CA ILE A 480 -18.25 8.29 6.03
C ILE A 480 -19.29 7.68 6.98
N GLU A 481 -19.98 8.54 7.73
CA GLU A 481 -21.10 8.15 8.59
C GLU A 481 -22.41 8.75 8.11
N VAL A 482 -23.45 7.92 8.14
CA VAL A 482 -24.81 8.30 7.79
C VAL A 482 -25.74 7.95 8.96
N GLY A 483 -26.62 8.89 9.34
CA GLY A 483 -27.70 8.62 10.28
C GLY A 483 -28.03 9.79 11.22
N ASN A 484 -28.75 9.46 12.29
CA ASN A 484 -29.50 10.46 13.07
C ASN A 484 -28.68 11.16 14.19
N GLU A 485 -27.36 10.97 14.25
CA GLU A 485 -26.52 11.56 15.30
C GLU A 485 -25.85 12.83 14.78
N THR A 486 -26.00 13.94 15.50
CA THR A 486 -25.34 15.21 15.16
C THR A 486 -24.04 15.36 15.94
N ASP A 487 -24.10 15.77 17.20
CA ASP A 487 -22.91 16.21 17.95
C ASP A 487 -22.19 15.11 18.75
N ARG A 488 -22.64 13.86 18.63
CA ARG A 488 -21.99 12.74 19.33
C ARG A 488 -20.63 12.44 18.68
N PRO A 489 -19.52 12.33 19.43
CA PRO A 489 -18.24 11.91 18.88
C PRO A 489 -18.37 10.58 18.13
N PRO A 490 -17.65 10.39 17.02
CA PRO A 490 -17.63 9.14 16.28
C PRO A 490 -17.01 8.02 17.13
N ARG A 491 -17.18 6.77 16.66
CA ARG A 491 -16.54 5.64 17.31
C ARG A 491 -15.03 5.69 17.04
N PRO A 492 -14.18 5.30 18.01
CA PRO A 492 -12.75 5.20 17.77
C PRO A 492 -12.44 4.29 16.57
N GLY A 493 -11.47 4.70 15.74
CA GLY A 493 -10.94 3.92 14.63
C GLY A 493 -10.34 4.81 13.55
N PRO A 494 -11.16 5.50 12.74
CA PRO A 494 -10.68 6.41 11.71
C PRO A 494 -10.09 7.71 12.28
N GLU A 495 -9.08 8.24 11.59
CA GLU A 495 -8.46 9.54 11.85
C GLU A 495 -9.37 10.71 11.43
N LEU A 496 -10.15 10.51 10.36
CA LEU A 496 -11.12 11.44 9.83
C LEU A 496 -12.46 10.74 9.59
N VAL A 497 -13.54 11.31 10.13
CA VAL A 497 -14.90 10.84 9.91
C VAL A 497 -15.74 12.00 9.38
N ILE A 498 -16.30 11.83 8.18
CA ILE A 498 -17.23 12.80 7.60
C ILE A 498 -18.64 12.26 7.77
N ARG A 499 -19.41 12.87 8.67
CA ARG A 499 -20.79 12.49 8.94
C ARG A 499 -21.77 13.41 8.22
N ILE A 500 -22.80 12.83 7.62
CA ILE A 500 -23.91 13.58 7.02
C ILE A 500 -24.93 13.89 8.12
N ALA A 501 -25.30 15.16 8.27
CA ALA A 501 -26.32 15.57 9.24
C ALA A 501 -27.71 14.99 8.85
N PRO A 502 -28.60 14.70 9.83
CA PRO A 502 -29.88 14.04 9.56
C PRO A 502 -30.79 14.83 8.60
N ASP A 503 -30.72 16.15 8.63
CA ASP A 503 -31.50 17.04 7.77
C ASP A 503 -30.84 17.26 6.38
N GLY A 504 -29.61 16.75 6.19
CA GLY A 504 -28.84 16.91 4.95
C GLY A 504 -28.37 18.35 4.69
N ASP A 505 -28.40 19.19 5.72
CA ASP A 505 -28.05 20.62 5.67
C ASP A 505 -26.58 20.91 6.00
N GLU A 506 -25.88 19.96 6.64
CA GLU A 506 -24.46 20.09 6.99
C GLU A 506 -23.70 18.75 6.84
N LEU A 507 -22.39 18.86 6.58
CA LEU A 507 -21.41 17.80 6.81
C LEU A 507 -20.66 18.09 8.11
N LEU A 508 -20.58 17.09 8.98
CA LEU A 508 -19.91 17.13 10.27
C LEU A 508 -18.56 16.40 10.13
N VAL A 509 -17.48 17.16 10.06
CA VAL A 509 -16.11 16.66 9.88
C VAL A 509 -15.47 16.47 11.25
N PHE A 510 -15.36 15.22 11.69
CA PHE A 510 -14.68 14.85 12.92
C PHE A 510 -13.25 14.42 12.61
N SER A 511 -12.27 15.04 13.27
CA SER A 511 -10.86 14.70 13.10
C SER A 511 -10.22 14.41 14.45
N VAL A 512 -9.22 13.53 14.48
CA VAL A 512 -8.51 13.21 15.72
C VAL A 512 -7.68 14.41 16.20
N GLU A 513 -7.84 14.77 17.48
CA GLU A 513 -7.12 15.88 18.13
C GLU A 513 -5.60 15.74 17.95
N GLY A 514 -4.98 16.78 17.37
CA GLY A 514 -3.54 16.83 17.09
C GLY A 514 -3.08 16.09 15.83
N ALA A 515 -3.97 15.43 15.08
CA ALA A 515 -3.63 14.83 13.78
C ALA A 515 -3.57 15.87 12.65
N TYR A 516 -4.16 17.04 12.84
CA TYR A 516 -4.26 18.10 11.84
C TYR A 516 -3.76 19.45 12.38
N GLN A 517 -3.27 20.32 11.49
CA GLN A 517 -3.24 21.75 11.78
C GLN A 517 -4.59 22.38 11.47
N ALA A 518 -4.96 23.43 12.21
CA ALA A 518 -6.21 24.16 11.99
C ALA A 518 -6.36 24.61 10.52
N VAL A 519 -5.28 25.11 9.90
CA VAL A 519 -5.28 25.52 8.48
C VAL A 519 -5.58 24.39 7.51
N ASP A 520 -5.19 23.16 7.84
CA ASP A 520 -5.41 21.97 7.00
C ASP A 520 -6.88 21.52 7.07
N LEU A 521 -7.51 21.63 8.27
CA LEU A 521 -8.95 21.36 8.44
C LEU A 521 -9.82 22.44 7.81
N ASP A 522 -9.46 23.72 7.99
CA ASP A 522 -10.17 24.84 7.35
C ASP A 522 -10.12 24.69 5.83
N ARG A 523 -8.95 24.33 5.27
CA ARG A 523 -8.80 24.03 3.85
C ARG A 523 -9.71 22.89 3.40
N LEU A 524 -9.74 21.76 4.11
CA LEU A 524 -10.59 20.63 3.77
C LEU A 524 -12.08 21.02 3.79
N ALA A 525 -12.50 21.79 4.80
CA ALA A 525 -13.87 22.28 4.93
C ALA A 525 -14.24 23.23 3.77
N ASP A 526 -13.38 24.17 3.44
CA ASP A 526 -13.57 25.12 2.34
C ASP A 526 -13.64 24.39 0.98
N GLN A 527 -12.76 23.41 0.76
CA GLN A 527 -12.74 22.62 -0.48
C GLN A 527 -14.04 21.80 -0.64
N LEU A 528 -14.52 21.14 0.43
CA LEU A 528 -15.83 20.47 0.43
C LEU A 528 -16.98 21.46 0.12
N GLY A 529 -16.95 22.65 0.72
CA GLY A 529 -17.92 23.70 0.46
C GLY A 529 -17.95 24.15 -1.00
N VAL A 530 -16.78 24.29 -1.64
CA VAL A 530 -16.65 24.63 -3.07
C VAL A 530 -17.22 23.52 -3.94
N VAL A 531 -16.90 22.26 -3.65
CA VAL A 531 -17.44 21.09 -4.39
C VAL A 531 -18.97 21.07 -4.32
N LEU A 532 -19.54 21.22 -3.12
CA LEU A 532 -21.00 21.24 -2.93
C LEU A 532 -21.67 22.40 -3.69
N ALA A 533 -21.04 23.58 -3.68
CA ALA A 533 -21.55 24.75 -4.40
C ALA A 533 -21.49 24.57 -5.92
N ASP A 534 -20.41 23.99 -6.45
CA ASP A 534 -20.23 23.76 -7.88
C ASP A 534 -21.17 22.68 -8.42
N LEU A 535 -21.43 21.64 -7.60
CA LEU A 535 -22.35 20.57 -7.94
C LEU A 535 -23.83 20.99 -7.94
N ALA A 536 -24.19 22.17 -7.41
CA ALA A 536 -25.57 22.66 -7.43
C ALA A 536 -26.13 22.75 -8.86
N ASP A 537 -25.29 23.19 -9.81
CA ASP A 537 -25.64 23.29 -11.23
C ASP A 537 -24.96 22.20 -12.09
N GLY A 538 -24.01 21.44 -11.52
CA GLY A 538 -23.10 20.54 -12.24
C GLY A 538 -23.27 19.04 -11.97
N MET A 539 -24.40 18.58 -11.42
CA MET A 539 -24.55 17.16 -11.00
C MET A 539 -24.32 16.12 -12.11
N SER A 540 -24.53 16.49 -13.38
CA SER A 540 -24.31 15.61 -14.54
C SER A 540 -22.97 15.86 -15.25
N THR A 541 -22.16 16.77 -14.71
CA THR A 541 -20.83 17.07 -15.25
C THR A 541 -19.82 16.08 -14.69
N GLY A 542 -18.90 15.59 -15.53
CA GLY A 542 -17.83 14.69 -15.08
C GLY A 542 -16.94 15.37 -14.03
N MET A 543 -16.54 14.63 -13.01
CA MET A 543 -15.87 15.17 -11.83
C MET A 543 -14.57 15.94 -12.14
N GLY A 544 -13.89 15.62 -13.24
CA GLY A 544 -12.70 16.35 -13.70
C GLY A 544 -12.93 17.85 -13.94
N HIS A 545 -14.19 18.27 -14.15
CA HIS A 545 -14.57 19.68 -14.30
C HIS A 545 -15.10 20.32 -13.02
N VAL A 546 -15.30 19.53 -11.94
CA VAL A 546 -15.75 20.05 -10.66
C VAL A 546 -14.61 20.79 -9.99
N ARG A 547 -14.88 22.02 -9.57
CA ARG A 547 -13.94 22.86 -8.84
C ARG A 547 -13.73 22.30 -7.44
N THR A 548 -12.46 22.12 -7.05
CA THR A 548 -12.08 21.71 -5.70
C THR A 548 -11.41 22.83 -4.92
N LEU A 549 -10.69 23.74 -5.59
CA LEU A 549 -9.94 24.82 -4.95
C LEU A 549 -10.83 26.05 -4.67
N PRO A 550 -10.85 26.56 -3.42
CA PRO A 550 -11.42 27.85 -3.09
C PRO A 550 -10.74 28.98 -3.88
N SER A 551 -11.49 30.04 -4.18
CA SER A 551 -10.95 31.21 -4.90
C SER A 551 -9.80 31.86 -4.14
N THR A 552 -9.85 31.87 -2.81
CA THR A 552 -8.78 32.37 -1.94
C THR A 552 -7.48 31.58 -2.11
N GLU A 553 -7.56 30.25 -2.16
CA GLU A 553 -6.40 29.38 -2.40
C GLU A 553 -5.87 29.55 -3.84
N LEU A 554 -6.75 29.68 -4.82
CA LEU A 554 -6.36 29.96 -6.20
C LEU A 554 -5.68 31.33 -6.35
N ASP A 555 -6.16 32.35 -5.64
CA ASP A 555 -5.56 33.69 -5.65
C ASP A 555 -4.21 33.69 -4.91
N LEU A 556 -4.05 32.91 -3.85
CA LEU A 556 -2.76 32.67 -3.19
C LEU A 556 -1.77 31.98 -4.13
N LEU A 557 -2.21 30.94 -4.86
CA LEU A 557 -1.38 30.26 -5.86
C LEU A 557 -0.96 31.21 -6.98
N ARG A 558 -1.90 32.01 -7.51
CA ARG A 558 -1.60 33.05 -8.51
C ARG A 558 -0.61 34.09 -7.96
N ALA A 559 -0.79 34.55 -6.73
CA ALA A 559 0.14 35.49 -6.09
C ALA A 559 1.53 34.87 -5.88
N ALA A 560 1.61 33.60 -5.48
CA ALA A 560 2.85 32.87 -5.24
C ALA A 560 3.61 32.56 -6.54
N CYS A 561 2.91 32.29 -7.64
CA CYS A 561 3.49 32.13 -8.97
C CYS A 561 4.04 33.45 -9.55
N GLY A 562 3.80 34.59 -8.88
CA GLY A 562 4.16 35.93 -9.34
C GLY A 562 3.15 36.51 -10.33
N ALA A 563 3.27 37.80 -10.63
CA ALA A 563 2.46 38.42 -11.67
C ALA A 563 2.78 37.80 -13.04
N ASP A 564 1.75 37.54 -13.86
CA ASP A 564 1.82 36.95 -15.22
C ASP A 564 2.72 37.71 -16.23
N SER A 565 3.45 38.76 -15.81
CA SER A 565 4.09 39.74 -16.70
C SER A 565 5.24 40.53 -16.04
N ALA A 566 6.18 39.86 -15.37
CA ALA A 566 7.46 40.51 -15.12
C ALA A 566 8.16 40.77 -16.48
N GLU A 567 8.10 42.02 -16.96
CA GLU A 567 8.87 42.45 -18.13
C GLU A 567 10.34 42.55 -17.73
N TYR A 568 11.14 41.59 -18.18
CA TYR A 568 12.59 41.62 -18.00
C TYR A 568 13.23 42.38 -19.14
N GLN A 569 14.05 43.39 -18.81
CA GLN A 569 14.90 44.06 -19.78
C GLN A 569 16.06 43.13 -20.15
N ILE A 570 15.86 42.33 -21.19
CA ILE A 570 16.85 41.39 -21.71
C ILE A 570 17.57 41.96 -22.95
N ALA A 571 18.79 41.50 -23.18
CA ALA A 571 19.50 41.75 -24.45
C ALA A 571 18.79 41.03 -25.62
N ARG A 572 19.18 41.33 -26.86
CA ARG A 572 18.61 40.63 -28.03
C ARG A 572 19.14 39.21 -28.16
N SER A 573 20.40 38.98 -27.80
CA SER A 573 21.00 37.65 -27.86
C SER A 573 22.05 37.46 -26.75
N LEU A 574 22.43 36.20 -26.53
CA LEU A 574 23.54 35.85 -25.62
C LEU A 574 24.87 36.39 -26.13
N ALA A 575 25.05 36.46 -27.46
CA ALA A 575 26.23 37.05 -28.07
C ALA A 575 26.34 38.55 -27.75
N GLU A 576 25.24 39.31 -27.92
CA GLU A 576 25.21 40.74 -27.57
C GLU A 576 25.47 40.97 -26.07
N ALA A 577 24.84 40.17 -25.20
CA ALA A 577 25.04 40.27 -23.77
C ALA A 577 26.51 40.02 -23.36
N PHE A 578 27.14 39.00 -23.95
CA PHE A 578 28.55 38.71 -23.74
C PHE A 578 29.46 39.81 -24.31
N GLU A 579 29.18 40.32 -25.50
CA GLU A 579 29.98 41.39 -26.13
C GLU A 579 29.99 42.66 -25.29
N ARG A 580 28.84 43.02 -24.71
CA ARG A 580 28.75 44.14 -23.78
C ARG A 580 29.61 43.92 -22.54
N GLN A 581 29.53 42.73 -21.92
CA GLN A 581 30.37 42.39 -20.77
C GLN A 581 31.87 42.39 -21.13
N ALA A 582 32.22 41.89 -22.31
CA ALA A 582 33.60 41.85 -22.79
C ALA A 582 34.18 43.25 -23.03
N ALA A 583 33.35 44.20 -23.46
CA ALA A 583 33.72 45.61 -23.56
C ALA A 583 33.86 46.30 -22.19
N GLU A 584 33.05 45.91 -21.21
CA GLU A 584 33.10 46.45 -19.84
C GLU A 584 34.30 45.94 -19.03
N THR A 585 34.71 44.68 -19.25
CA THR A 585 35.78 44.00 -18.48
C THR A 585 36.84 43.30 -19.35
N PRO A 586 37.47 44.00 -20.32
CA PRO A 586 38.26 43.36 -21.38
C PRO A 586 39.48 42.57 -20.86
N ASP A 587 40.14 43.07 -19.81
CA ASP A 587 41.33 42.45 -19.23
C ASP A 587 41.01 41.37 -18.17
N GLY A 588 39.74 41.23 -17.79
CA GLY A 588 39.29 40.20 -16.85
C GLY A 588 39.46 38.80 -17.43
N VAL A 589 39.82 37.81 -16.60
CA VAL A 589 39.95 36.42 -17.04
C VAL A 589 38.56 35.80 -17.18
N ALA A 590 38.14 35.53 -18.42
CA ALA A 590 36.82 34.97 -18.71
C ALA A 590 36.78 33.45 -18.51
N VAL A 591 37.81 32.74 -18.97
CA VAL A 591 37.84 31.27 -18.95
C VAL A 591 39.24 30.74 -18.68
N THR A 592 39.34 29.69 -17.87
CA THR A 592 40.59 28.99 -17.55
C THR A 592 40.43 27.49 -17.80
N PHE A 593 41.44 26.86 -18.40
CA PHE A 593 41.54 25.42 -18.57
C PHE A 593 43.01 25.02 -18.39
N ARG A 594 43.29 24.23 -17.34
CA ARG A 594 44.66 23.93 -16.89
C ARG A 594 45.43 25.24 -16.68
N ASP A 595 46.69 25.31 -17.10
CA ASP A 595 47.56 26.50 -16.95
C ASP A 595 47.27 27.60 -17.98
N ALA A 596 46.26 27.45 -18.84
CA ALA A 596 45.93 28.40 -19.90
C ALA A 596 44.63 29.16 -19.57
N SER A 597 44.64 30.46 -19.85
CA SER A 597 43.48 31.35 -19.63
C SER A 597 43.27 32.28 -20.81
N LEU A 598 42.02 32.68 -21.05
CA LEU A 598 41.67 33.76 -21.97
C LEU A 598 41.02 34.91 -21.21
N SER A 599 41.44 36.13 -21.51
CA SER A 599 40.69 37.31 -21.10
C SER A 599 39.37 37.41 -21.86
N TYR A 600 38.45 38.24 -21.38
CA TYR A 600 37.22 38.56 -22.11
C TYR A 600 37.51 39.10 -23.52
N ALA A 601 38.50 39.97 -23.67
CA ALA A 601 38.90 40.50 -24.97
C ALA A 601 39.47 39.40 -25.88
N ASP A 602 40.31 38.50 -25.36
CA ASP A 602 40.89 37.40 -26.14
C ASP A 602 39.84 36.36 -26.56
N LEU A 603 38.91 36.02 -25.66
CA LEU A 603 37.80 35.12 -25.93
C LEU A 603 36.84 35.71 -26.98
N ASN A 604 36.53 37.01 -26.86
CA ASN A 604 35.70 37.70 -27.84
C ASN A 604 36.38 37.74 -29.22
N ARG A 605 37.67 38.11 -29.27
CA ARG A 605 38.46 38.16 -30.51
C ARG A 605 38.49 36.81 -31.23
N ARG A 606 38.83 35.73 -30.51
CA ARG A 606 38.91 34.38 -31.10
C ARG A 606 37.54 33.85 -31.55
N SER A 607 36.50 34.08 -30.76
CA SER A 607 35.15 33.65 -31.14
C SER A 607 34.59 34.43 -32.33
N ASN A 608 34.93 35.72 -32.49
CA ASN A 608 34.58 36.51 -33.67
C ASN A 608 35.21 35.95 -34.96
N GLN A 609 36.50 35.58 -34.92
CA GLN A 609 37.20 35.01 -36.08
C GLN A 609 36.55 33.71 -36.56
N VAL A 610 36.21 32.84 -35.61
CA VAL A 610 35.49 31.59 -35.90
C VAL A 610 34.07 31.89 -36.40
N ALA A 611 33.38 32.87 -35.81
CA ALA A 611 32.04 33.26 -36.25
C ALA A 611 32.01 33.74 -37.70
N HIS A 612 32.95 34.58 -38.13
CA HIS A 612 33.07 35.01 -39.53
C HIS A 612 33.28 33.83 -40.48
N ALA A 613 34.16 32.89 -40.12
CA ALA A 613 34.36 31.67 -40.90
C ALA A 613 33.11 30.79 -40.99
N LEU A 614 32.28 30.75 -39.93
CA LEU A 614 30.99 30.05 -39.93
C LEU A 614 29.96 30.78 -40.81
N ILE A 615 29.90 32.11 -40.75
CA ILE A 615 29.01 32.94 -41.59
C ILE A 615 29.32 32.71 -43.08
N GLU A 616 30.61 32.70 -43.47
CA GLU A 616 31.03 32.40 -44.83
C GLU A 616 30.57 31.00 -45.32
N ARG A 617 30.33 30.08 -44.40
CA ARG A 617 29.88 28.71 -44.65
C ARG A 617 28.37 28.53 -44.50
N GLY A 618 27.62 29.63 -44.33
CA GLY A 618 26.16 29.63 -44.31
C GLY A 618 25.54 29.55 -42.91
N ALA A 619 26.30 29.82 -41.84
CA ALA A 619 25.73 30.04 -40.52
C ALA A 619 24.85 31.30 -40.49
N GLY A 620 23.78 31.25 -39.69
CA GLY A 620 22.83 32.34 -39.54
C GLY A 620 21.67 31.94 -38.61
N PRO A 621 20.67 32.83 -38.43
CA PRO A 621 19.49 32.56 -37.59
C PRO A 621 18.83 31.23 -37.89
N ASP A 622 18.49 30.48 -36.83
CA ASP A 622 17.82 29.18 -36.83
C ASP A 622 18.58 28.04 -37.57
N VAL A 623 19.83 28.28 -37.99
CA VAL A 623 20.74 27.22 -38.44
C VAL A 623 21.35 26.53 -37.22
N LEU A 624 21.27 25.20 -37.16
CA LEU A 624 21.88 24.41 -36.09
C LEU A 624 23.30 23.99 -36.45
N ILE A 625 24.28 24.38 -35.66
CA ILE A 625 25.67 23.94 -35.83
C ILE A 625 25.98 22.91 -34.75
N GLY A 626 26.34 21.70 -35.18
CA GLY A 626 26.81 20.67 -34.26
C GLY A 626 28.13 21.09 -33.60
N LEU A 627 28.25 20.91 -32.29
CA LEU A 627 29.46 21.22 -31.54
C LEU A 627 29.98 19.95 -30.88
N ALA A 628 31.03 19.36 -31.43
CA ALA A 628 31.64 18.13 -30.95
C ALA A 628 33.09 18.37 -30.51
N MET A 629 33.31 18.68 -29.24
CA MET A 629 34.65 19.03 -28.74
C MET A 629 34.92 18.41 -27.37
N ARG A 630 36.20 18.19 -27.07
CA ARG A 630 36.62 17.87 -25.71
C ARG A 630 36.70 19.16 -24.89
N ARG A 631 36.66 19.01 -23.57
CA ARG A 631 36.84 20.11 -22.61
C ARG A 631 38.16 20.83 -22.89
N SER A 632 38.07 22.11 -23.21
CA SER A 632 39.19 22.98 -23.59
C SER A 632 38.70 24.43 -23.71
N LEU A 633 39.63 25.38 -23.88
CA LEU A 633 39.27 26.79 -24.17
C LEU A 633 38.47 26.91 -25.48
N ASP A 634 38.79 26.08 -26.48
CA ASP A 634 38.13 26.07 -27.79
C ASP A 634 36.64 25.72 -27.70
N LEU A 635 36.23 24.94 -26.68
CA LEU A 635 34.81 24.64 -26.45
C LEU A 635 34.00 25.93 -26.28
N LEU A 636 34.49 26.86 -25.46
CA LEU A 636 33.81 28.14 -25.21
C LEU A 636 33.95 29.09 -26.40
N VAL A 637 35.11 29.08 -27.08
CA VAL A 637 35.28 29.80 -28.34
C VAL A 637 34.24 29.34 -29.36
N GLY A 638 34.03 28.02 -29.50
CA GLY A 638 33.07 27.43 -30.42
C GLY A 638 31.62 27.75 -30.08
N ILE A 639 31.21 27.65 -28.81
CA ILE A 639 29.86 28.04 -28.36
C ILE A 639 29.60 29.51 -28.71
N LEU A 640 30.50 30.41 -28.31
CA LEU A 640 30.33 31.84 -28.58
C LEU A 640 30.35 32.15 -30.07
N ALA A 641 31.24 31.50 -30.84
CA ALA A 641 31.33 31.71 -32.29
C ALA A 641 30.05 31.31 -33.02
N ILE A 642 29.45 30.18 -32.65
CA ILE A 642 28.17 29.73 -33.21
C ILE A 642 27.09 30.79 -32.91
N LEU A 643 26.96 31.22 -31.66
CA LEU A 643 25.97 32.23 -31.27
C LEU A 643 26.20 33.59 -31.94
N LYS A 644 27.46 34.01 -32.10
CA LYS A 644 27.87 35.25 -32.77
C LYS A 644 27.63 35.21 -34.28
N SER A 645 27.65 34.02 -34.89
CA SER A 645 27.24 33.84 -36.28
C SER A 645 25.72 33.95 -36.47
N GLY A 646 24.95 34.03 -35.38
CA GLY A 646 23.50 34.01 -35.34
C GLY A 646 22.89 32.61 -35.33
N ALA A 647 23.71 31.56 -35.45
CA ALA A 647 23.30 30.17 -35.39
C ALA A 647 23.12 29.67 -33.95
N ALA A 648 22.41 28.56 -33.80
CA ALA A 648 22.25 27.87 -32.53
C ALA A 648 23.19 26.66 -32.44
N TYR A 649 23.72 26.39 -31.25
CA TYR A 649 24.60 25.22 -31.07
C TYR A 649 23.80 23.97 -30.72
N LEU A 650 24.17 22.86 -31.33
CA LEU A 650 23.73 21.50 -30.99
C LEU A 650 24.91 20.80 -30.30
N PRO A 651 24.92 20.68 -28.97
CA PRO A 651 26.02 20.04 -28.26
C PRO A 651 26.03 18.52 -28.51
N LEU A 652 27.17 18.01 -28.99
CA LEU A 652 27.41 16.62 -29.33
C LEU A 652 28.56 16.08 -28.47
N ASP A 653 28.26 15.48 -27.31
CA ASP A 653 29.30 14.90 -26.44
C ASP A 653 30.08 13.81 -27.20
N PRO A 654 31.40 13.96 -27.41
CA PRO A 654 32.19 12.96 -28.13
C PRO A 654 32.25 11.58 -27.46
N ASN A 655 31.85 11.49 -26.18
CA ASN A 655 31.77 10.22 -25.47
C ASN A 655 30.46 9.46 -25.74
N TYR A 656 29.50 10.06 -26.45
CA TYR A 656 28.31 9.34 -26.88
C TYR A 656 28.62 8.29 -27.95
N PRO A 657 27.81 7.21 -28.02
CA PRO A 657 27.94 6.24 -29.10
C PRO A 657 27.86 6.91 -30.48
N PRO A 658 28.68 6.51 -31.47
CA PRO A 658 28.68 7.13 -32.80
C PRO A 658 27.30 7.15 -33.47
N ASP A 659 26.51 6.09 -33.33
CA ASP A 659 25.16 6.03 -33.88
C ASP A 659 24.23 7.10 -33.29
N ARG A 660 24.43 7.46 -32.01
CA ARG A 660 23.66 8.52 -31.34
C ARG A 660 24.05 9.89 -31.89
N ILE A 661 25.34 10.15 -32.07
CA ILE A 661 25.84 11.41 -32.66
C ILE A 661 25.31 11.56 -34.09
N ARG A 662 25.43 10.51 -34.93
CA ARG A 662 24.90 10.51 -36.29
C ARG A 662 23.40 10.82 -36.30
N TYR A 663 22.63 10.11 -35.46
CA TYR A 663 21.19 10.35 -35.35
C TYR A 663 20.87 11.80 -34.98
N MET A 664 21.54 12.38 -33.99
CA MET A 664 21.29 13.75 -33.56
C MET A 664 21.59 14.76 -34.67
N VAL A 665 22.69 14.60 -35.40
CA VAL A 665 23.06 15.47 -36.52
C VAL A 665 22.06 15.35 -37.67
N GLU A 666 21.70 14.13 -38.07
CA GLU A 666 20.73 13.88 -39.14
C GLU A 666 19.34 14.41 -38.78
N HIS A 667 18.89 14.14 -37.55
CA HIS A 667 17.57 14.55 -37.07
C HIS A 667 17.47 16.07 -36.90
N ALA A 668 18.53 16.72 -36.44
CA ALA A 668 18.58 18.18 -36.33
C ALA A 668 18.81 18.88 -37.68
N GLY A 669 19.22 18.14 -38.72
CA GLY A 669 19.57 18.72 -40.00
C GLY A 669 20.76 19.69 -39.93
N ALA A 670 21.71 19.45 -39.01
CA ALA A 670 22.84 20.35 -38.80
C ALA A 670 23.84 20.26 -39.98
N PRO A 671 24.03 21.33 -40.79
CA PRO A 671 24.85 21.26 -41.99
C PRO A 671 26.36 21.25 -41.70
N ILE A 672 26.76 21.76 -40.53
CA ILE A 672 28.15 21.90 -40.09
C ILE A 672 28.30 21.28 -38.71
N VAL A 673 29.39 20.55 -38.50
CA VAL A 673 29.86 20.15 -37.17
C VAL A 673 31.20 20.81 -36.90
N LEU A 674 31.21 21.78 -35.98
CA LEU A 674 32.40 22.43 -35.47
C LEU A 674 33.07 21.53 -34.42
N THR A 675 34.35 21.23 -34.62
CA THR A 675 35.10 20.26 -33.81
C THR A 675 36.57 20.65 -33.64
N GLN A 676 37.32 19.82 -32.92
CA GLN A 676 38.79 19.89 -32.81
C GLN A 676 39.42 18.76 -33.61
N GLN A 677 40.67 18.96 -34.06
CA GLN A 677 41.38 17.98 -34.89
C GLN A 677 41.37 16.57 -34.28
N GLU A 678 41.56 16.47 -32.96
CA GLU A 678 41.58 15.21 -32.21
C GLU A 678 40.24 14.47 -32.18
N VAL A 679 39.12 15.18 -32.39
CA VAL A 679 37.77 14.63 -32.36
C VAL A 679 37.26 14.33 -33.77
N ALA A 680 37.72 15.08 -34.78
CA ALA A 680 37.27 14.97 -36.16
C ALA A 680 37.29 13.53 -36.71
N ASP A 681 38.36 12.78 -36.44
CA ASP A 681 38.52 11.39 -36.91
C ASP A 681 37.57 10.39 -36.24
N SER A 682 37.01 10.75 -35.07
CA SER A 682 36.09 9.91 -34.29
C SER A 682 34.61 10.15 -34.63
N LEU A 683 34.32 11.19 -35.41
CA LEU A 683 32.95 11.49 -35.82
C LEU A 683 32.45 10.47 -36.85
N PRO A 684 31.18 10.02 -36.74
CA PRO A 684 30.64 9.04 -37.67
C PRO A 684 30.51 9.64 -39.08
N ALA A 685 30.67 8.79 -40.10
CA ALA A 685 30.41 9.19 -41.48
C ALA A 685 28.97 9.71 -41.63
N GLY A 686 28.80 10.83 -42.32
CA GLY A 686 27.50 11.47 -42.53
C GLY A 686 27.15 12.61 -41.54
N SER A 687 28.04 12.97 -40.62
CA SER A 687 27.86 14.09 -39.67
C SER A 687 27.91 15.51 -40.28
N GLY A 688 27.49 15.71 -41.53
CA GLY A 688 27.57 17.01 -42.20
C GLY A 688 29.00 17.44 -42.53
N SER A 689 29.20 18.73 -42.83
CA SER A 689 30.52 19.30 -43.13
C SER A 689 31.30 19.51 -41.82
N VAL A 690 32.35 18.72 -41.60
CA VAL A 690 33.21 18.85 -40.42
C VAL A 690 34.16 20.02 -40.59
N LEU A 691 34.18 20.95 -39.62
CA LEU A 691 35.08 22.09 -39.57
C LEU A 691 35.92 22.02 -38.30
N CYS A 692 37.24 21.89 -38.46
CA CYS A 692 38.16 21.92 -37.33
C CYS A 692 38.47 23.37 -36.94
N ILE A 693 38.23 23.74 -35.68
CA ILE A 693 38.42 25.10 -35.19
C ILE A 693 39.87 25.61 -35.35
N GLY A 694 40.84 24.71 -35.26
CA GLY A 694 42.27 25.02 -35.44
C GLY A 694 42.70 25.28 -36.90
N GLU A 695 41.83 25.02 -37.89
CA GLU A 695 42.10 25.33 -39.30
C GLU A 695 41.70 26.77 -39.68
N ILE A 696 41.02 27.47 -38.78
CA ILE A 696 40.53 28.84 -39.01
C ILE A 696 41.68 29.83 -38.76
N ASP A 697 41.86 30.77 -39.69
CA ASP A 697 42.95 31.75 -39.65
C ASP A 697 42.80 32.69 -38.44
N ASP A 698 43.81 32.68 -37.56
CA ASP A 698 43.91 33.52 -36.36
C ASP A 698 44.20 35.00 -36.69
N ARG A 699 44.37 35.34 -37.98
CA ARG A 699 44.50 36.70 -38.51
C ARG A 699 43.25 37.18 -39.25
N GLY A 700 42.18 36.38 -39.27
CA GLY A 700 40.89 36.75 -39.84
C GLY A 700 40.25 37.95 -39.12
N ASP A 701 39.14 38.45 -39.68
CA ASP A 701 38.37 39.54 -39.09
C ASP A 701 38.01 39.21 -37.64
N SER A 702 38.32 40.13 -36.74
CA SER A 702 38.11 39.97 -35.30
C SER A 702 37.09 40.92 -34.72
N GLU A 703 36.46 41.76 -35.55
CA GLU A 703 35.35 42.61 -35.14
C GLU A 703 34.10 41.77 -34.86
N ASN A 704 33.23 42.27 -33.97
CA ASN A 704 31.97 41.58 -33.66
C ASN A 704 31.13 41.46 -34.94
N PRO A 705 30.71 40.25 -35.34
CA PRO A 705 29.89 40.08 -36.54
C PRO A 705 28.54 40.80 -36.40
N ALA A 706 28.10 41.49 -37.46
CA ALA A 706 26.78 42.12 -37.51
C ALA A 706 25.68 41.10 -37.89
N ALA A 707 25.63 39.95 -37.21
CA ALA A 707 24.62 38.93 -37.43
C ALA A 707 23.24 39.40 -36.92
N ALA A 708 22.18 39.20 -37.71
CA ALA A 708 20.84 39.61 -37.34
C ALA A 708 20.16 38.54 -36.46
N THR A 709 20.34 38.61 -35.14
CA THR A 709 19.71 37.70 -34.18
C THR A 709 18.58 38.38 -33.40
N ASP A 710 17.44 37.70 -33.28
CA ASP A 710 16.29 38.13 -32.49
C ASP A 710 16.22 37.34 -31.17
N PRO A 711 15.65 37.89 -30.06
CA PRO A 711 15.42 37.12 -28.83
C PRO A 711 14.73 35.76 -29.04
N ASP A 712 13.91 35.63 -30.08
CA ASP A 712 13.14 34.43 -30.39
C ASP A 712 13.93 33.41 -31.24
N SER A 713 15.08 33.81 -31.80
CA SER A 713 15.99 32.90 -32.49
C SER A 713 16.57 31.87 -31.53
N LEU A 714 16.81 30.66 -32.05
CA LEU A 714 17.38 29.57 -31.26
C LEU A 714 18.77 29.92 -30.74
N ALA A 715 19.01 29.65 -29.46
CA ALA A 715 20.34 29.68 -28.84
C ALA A 715 20.98 28.28 -28.88
N TYR A 716 20.20 27.25 -28.53
CA TYR A 716 20.68 25.88 -28.56
C TYR A 716 19.55 24.85 -28.72
N VAL A 717 19.95 23.63 -29.09
CA VAL A 717 19.06 22.46 -29.09
C VAL A 717 19.71 21.32 -28.33
N MET A 718 19.17 20.96 -27.16
CA MET A 718 19.70 19.87 -26.33
C MET A 718 18.80 18.64 -26.37
N TYR A 719 19.39 17.45 -26.49
CA TYR A 719 18.64 16.20 -26.62
C TYR A 719 18.39 15.52 -25.27
N THR A 720 17.13 15.17 -25.00
CA THR A 720 16.72 14.40 -23.82
C THR A 720 16.39 12.95 -24.18
N SER A 721 16.41 12.04 -23.19
CA SER A 721 15.91 10.67 -23.35
C SER A 721 14.41 10.70 -23.57
N GLY A 722 13.95 10.53 -24.81
CA GLY A 722 12.53 10.48 -25.11
C GLY A 722 11.87 9.24 -24.50
N SER A 723 10.65 9.38 -23.99
CA SER A 723 9.82 8.27 -23.48
C SER A 723 9.57 7.15 -24.50
N THR A 724 9.77 7.44 -25.79
CA THR A 724 9.64 6.52 -26.92
C THR A 724 10.95 5.78 -27.27
N GLY A 725 12.01 5.96 -26.48
CA GLY A 725 13.35 5.37 -26.69
C GLY A 725 14.23 6.11 -27.71
N LYS A 726 13.68 7.03 -28.51
CA LYS A 726 14.44 7.91 -29.41
C LYS A 726 14.69 9.28 -28.74
N PRO A 727 15.93 9.80 -28.74
CA PRO A 727 16.22 11.13 -28.19
C PRO A 727 15.41 12.25 -28.88
N LYS A 728 14.97 13.26 -28.12
CA LYS A 728 14.21 14.42 -28.64
C LYS A 728 14.99 15.71 -28.40
N GLY A 729 15.12 16.56 -29.44
CA GLY A 729 15.75 17.88 -29.32
C GLY A 729 14.80 18.89 -28.70
N VAL A 730 15.24 19.55 -27.62
CA VAL A 730 14.53 20.66 -26.98
C VAL A 730 15.13 21.95 -27.50
N GLU A 731 14.30 22.72 -28.21
CA GLU A 731 14.66 23.99 -28.84
C GLU A 731 14.52 25.14 -27.84
N ILE A 732 15.64 25.83 -27.54
CA ILE A 732 15.67 26.92 -26.58
C ILE A 732 16.12 28.22 -27.24
N PRO A 733 15.24 29.23 -27.33
CA PRO A 733 15.58 30.58 -27.78
C PRO A 733 16.50 31.36 -26.83
N HIS A 734 17.15 32.40 -27.36
CA HIS A 734 17.96 33.32 -26.57
C HIS A 734 17.21 33.96 -25.40
N ARG A 735 15.96 34.39 -25.62
CA ARG A 735 15.12 35.03 -24.58
C ARG A 735 14.95 34.15 -23.35
N ASN A 736 14.91 32.83 -23.50
CA ASN A 736 14.68 31.91 -22.39
C ASN A 736 15.87 31.93 -21.41
N VAL A 737 17.09 31.90 -21.96
CA VAL A 737 18.33 31.95 -21.16
C VAL A 737 18.52 33.33 -20.54
N LEU A 738 18.31 34.39 -21.32
CA LEU A 738 18.46 35.77 -20.81
C LEU A 738 17.42 36.10 -19.74
N ARG A 739 16.16 35.64 -19.92
CA ARG A 739 15.12 35.74 -18.88
C ARG A 739 15.53 34.99 -17.63
N LEU A 740 16.09 33.78 -17.76
CA LEU A 740 16.55 32.98 -16.61
C LEU A 740 17.57 33.76 -15.77
N MET A 741 18.56 34.37 -16.42
CA MET A 741 19.58 35.19 -15.76
C MET A 741 18.96 36.43 -15.10
N ALA A 742 18.13 37.19 -15.84
CA ALA A 742 17.48 38.39 -15.31
C ALA A 742 16.49 38.10 -14.15
N ALA A 743 15.75 36.99 -14.23
CA ALA A 743 14.75 36.62 -13.21
C ALA A 743 15.38 36.22 -11.88
N THR A 744 16.63 35.75 -11.92
CA THR A 744 17.33 35.21 -10.75
C THR A 744 18.41 36.13 -10.20
N GLU A 745 18.77 37.19 -10.94
CA GLU A 745 19.71 38.22 -10.51
C GLU A 745 19.45 38.75 -9.08
N PRO A 746 18.20 39.07 -8.66
CA PRO A 746 17.93 39.56 -7.31
C PRO A 746 18.25 38.58 -6.18
N TRP A 747 18.41 37.29 -6.48
CA TRP A 747 18.69 36.25 -5.48
C TRP A 747 20.17 36.04 -5.24
N PHE A 748 20.99 36.20 -6.29
CA PHE A 748 22.39 35.81 -6.25
C PHE A 748 23.39 36.97 -6.29
N GLY A 749 23.09 38.05 -7.03
CA GLY A 749 23.99 39.20 -7.15
C GLY A 749 25.42 38.80 -7.57
N PHE A 750 25.55 38.08 -8.68
CA PHE A 750 26.86 37.67 -9.22
C PHE A 750 27.70 38.89 -9.63
N THR A 751 29.02 38.75 -9.51
CA THR A 751 29.98 39.84 -9.71
C THR A 751 31.22 39.37 -10.48
N PRO A 752 32.07 40.30 -10.97
CA PRO A 752 33.35 39.92 -11.58
C PRO A 752 34.33 39.18 -10.66
N ALA A 753 34.08 39.16 -9.35
CA ALA A 753 34.89 38.39 -8.40
C ALA A 753 34.49 36.91 -8.33
N ASP A 754 33.38 36.52 -8.97
CA ASP A 754 32.88 35.15 -8.90
C ASP A 754 33.64 34.20 -9.82
N VAL A 755 33.94 33.02 -9.29
CA VAL A 755 34.60 31.92 -9.99
C VAL A 755 33.64 30.73 -10.05
N TRP A 756 33.39 30.28 -11.26
CA TRP A 756 32.46 29.20 -11.58
C TRP A 756 33.18 28.00 -12.14
N THR A 757 32.53 26.84 -12.14
CA THR A 757 33.01 25.64 -12.84
C THR A 757 32.03 25.21 -13.92
N LEU A 758 32.53 24.89 -15.12
CA LEU A 758 31.79 24.12 -16.13
C LEU A 758 31.86 22.63 -15.78
N PHE A 759 31.22 22.19 -14.70
CA PHE A 759 31.38 20.83 -14.19
C PHE A 759 30.60 19.81 -15.03
N HIS A 760 29.37 20.14 -15.45
CA HIS A 760 28.52 19.20 -16.15
C HIS A 760 28.91 19.05 -17.63
N SER A 761 28.43 17.99 -18.30
CA SER A 761 28.59 17.87 -19.76
C SER A 761 27.86 19.02 -20.44
N TYR A 762 28.49 19.67 -21.43
CA TYR A 762 27.89 20.77 -22.19
C TYR A 762 26.70 20.35 -23.07
N ALA A 763 26.41 19.03 -23.12
CA ALA A 763 25.18 18.47 -23.68
C ALA A 763 24.04 18.35 -22.65
N PHE A 764 24.22 18.85 -21.43
CA PHE A 764 23.24 18.92 -20.35
C PHE A 764 22.91 20.38 -20.04
N ASP A 765 21.63 20.70 -19.86
CA ASP A 765 21.12 22.07 -19.76
C ASP A 765 21.58 22.81 -18.51
N PHE A 766 21.98 22.10 -17.45
CA PHE A 766 22.52 22.73 -16.26
C PHE A 766 23.80 23.55 -16.55
N THR A 767 24.55 23.20 -17.60
CA THR A 767 25.75 23.96 -18.05
C THR A 767 25.41 25.35 -18.58
N VAL A 768 24.19 25.59 -19.02
CA VAL A 768 23.74 26.92 -19.46
C VAL A 768 23.89 27.91 -18.31
N TRP A 769 23.57 27.47 -17.09
CA TRP A 769 23.77 28.29 -15.91
C TRP A 769 25.25 28.49 -15.58
N GLU A 770 26.06 27.43 -15.66
CA GLU A 770 27.50 27.50 -15.39
C GLU A 770 28.22 28.47 -16.34
N ILE A 771 27.90 28.42 -17.63
CA ILE A 771 28.51 29.26 -18.66
C ILE A 771 28.06 30.71 -18.50
N TRP A 772 26.75 30.96 -18.53
CA TRP A 772 26.23 32.32 -18.62
C TRP A 772 26.19 33.04 -17.28
N GLY A 773 26.07 32.32 -16.16
CA GLY A 773 26.22 32.89 -14.81
C GLY A 773 27.62 33.44 -14.55
N ALA A 774 28.65 32.83 -15.16
CA ALA A 774 30.00 33.39 -15.16
C ALA A 774 30.13 34.54 -16.18
N LEU A 775 29.85 34.23 -17.46
CA LEU A 775 30.27 35.08 -18.55
C LEU A 775 29.49 36.39 -18.67
N LEU A 776 28.21 36.44 -18.25
CA LEU A 776 27.39 37.64 -18.37
C LEU A 776 27.56 38.63 -17.20
N TYR A 777 28.28 38.26 -16.15
CA TYR A 777 28.49 39.08 -14.95
C TYR A 777 29.97 39.42 -14.69
N GLY A 778 30.84 39.16 -15.66
CA GLY A 778 32.28 39.47 -15.60
C GLY A 778 33.11 38.44 -14.82
N GLY A 779 32.52 37.32 -14.42
CA GLY A 779 33.19 36.29 -13.62
C GLY A 779 34.12 35.40 -14.44
N ARG A 780 34.81 34.49 -13.74
CA ARG A 780 35.75 33.53 -14.34
C ARG A 780 35.15 32.13 -14.41
N LEU A 781 35.12 31.52 -15.59
CA LEU A 781 34.71 30.14 -15.79
C LEU A 781 35.92 29.19 -15.82
N VAL A 782 36.02 28.31 -14.84
CA VAL A 782 37.02 27.23 -14.81
C VAL A 782 36.43 26.00 -15.50
N ILE A 783 37.15 25.40 -16.44
CA ILE A 783 36.76 24.15 -17.07
C ILE A 783 37.55 23.02 -16.40
N PRO A 784 36.93 22.18 -15.55
CA PRO A 784 37.63 21.03 -14.99
C PRO A 784 37.89 19.99 -16.08
N GLU A 785 38.96 19.21 -15.96
CA GLU A 785 39.21 18.08 -16.85
C GLU A 785 38.18 16.97 -16.63
N HIS A 786 37.95 16.12 -17.64
CA HIS A 786 36.96 15.05 -17.54
C HIS A 786 37.23 14.12 -16.34
N ASP A 787 38.48 13.72 -16.12
CA ASP A 787 38.85 12.83 -15.02
C ASP A 787 38.69 13.51 -13.65
N VAL A 788 38.89 14.84 -13.57
CA VAL A 788 38.64 15.64 -12.36
C VAL A 788 37.15 15.64 -12.03
N THR A 789 36.27 15.81 -13.03
CA THR A 789 34.80 15.75 -12.79
C THR A 789 34.32 14.38 -12.29
N ARG A 790 35.11 13.32 -12.48
CA ARG A 790 34.81 11.95 -12.03
C ARG A 790 35.48 11.58 -10.70
N SER A 791 36.26 12.48 -10.12
CA SER A 791 37.00 12.25 -8.88
C SER A 791 36.63 13.32 -7.85
N PRO A 792 35.75 13.01 -6.87
CA PRO A 792 35.34 13.98 -5.86
C PRO A 792 36.52 14.64 -5.14
N ARG A 793 37.57 13.87 -4.83
CA ARG A 793 38.79 14.39 -4.21
C ARG A 793 39.56 15.36 -5.12
N ALA A 794 39.77 15.01 -6.39
CA ALA A 794 40.48 15.89 -7.31
C ALA A 794 39.65 17.15 -7.61
N PHE A 795 38.33 17.01 -7.65
CA PHE A 795 37.43 18.14 -7.81
C PHE A 795 37.45 19.07 -6.60
N LEU A 796 37.42 18.55 -5.38
CA LEU A 796 37.58 19.33 -4.14
C LEU A 796 38.88 20.14 -4.15
N GLN A 797 39.99 19.54 -4.55
CA GLN A 797 41.28 20.22 -4.70
C GLN A 797 41.22 21.34 -5.75
N LEU A 798 40.51 21.13 -6.86
CA LEU A 798 40.31 22.16 -7.87
C LEU A 798 39.45 23.32 -7.33
N LEU A 799 38.40 23.04 -6.56
CA LEU A 799 37.56 24.07 -5.95
C LEU A 799 38.38 24.99 -5.03
N GLU A 800 39.27 24.40 -4.23
CA GLU A 800 40.19 25.12 -3.35
C GLU A 800 41.23 25.91 -4.16
N SER A 801 41.96 25.25 -5.08
CA SER A 801 43.07 25.88 -5.81
C SER A 801 42.62 27.04 -6.70
N GLU A 802 41.41 26.93 -7.25
CA GLU A 802 40.84 27.97 -8.11
C GLU A 802 39.95 28.96 -7.35
N ALA A 803 39.84 28.81 -6.03
CA ALA A 803 38.97 29.63 -5.18
C ALA A 803 37.55 29.76 -5.77
N VAL A 804 36.94 28.63 -6.11
CA VAL A 804 35.60 28.59 -6.71
C VAL A 804 34.58 29.16 -5.73
N THR A 805 33.77 30.12 -6.20
CA THR A 805 32.75 30.81 -5.38
C THR A 805 31.34 30.35 -5.69
N VAL A 806 31.07 29.85 -6.90
CA VAL A 806 29.75 29.36 -7.28
C VAL A 806 29.85 27.97 -7.90
N LEU A 807 29.07 27.06 -7.33
CA LEU A 807 29.08 25.66 -7.70
C LEU A 807 27.66 25.18 -8.03
N ASN A 808 27.49 24.58 -9.21
CA ASN A 808 26.27 23.87 -9.58
C ASN A 808 26.50 22.38 -9.41
N GLN A 809 25.56 21.67 -8.75
CA GLN A 809 25.67 20.21 -8.53
C GLN A 809 24.29 19.54 -8.50
N THR A 810 24.25 18.25 -8.85
CA THR A 810 23.13 17.39 -8.45
C THR A 810 23.28 17.00 -6.97
N PRO A 811 22.19 16.77 -6.22
CA PRO A 811 22.25 16.26 -4.85
C PRO A 811 23.17 15.04 -4.70
N SER A 812 23.08 14.06 -5.60
CA SER A 812 23.93 12.86 -5.56
C SER A 812 25.42 13.14 -5.75
N ALA A 813 25.79 14.06 -6.66
CA ALA A 813 27.19 14.40 -6.90
C ALA A 813 27.78 15.23 -5.75
N PHE A 814 26.98 16.12 -5.16
CA PHE A 814 27.40 16.89 -3.99
C PHE A 814 27.61 16.03 -2.75
N ARG A 815 26.80 14.97 -2.54
CA ARG A 815 27.01 14.02 -1.44
C ARG A 815 28.41 13.37 -1.51
N GLN A 816 28.86 12.99 -2.70
CA GLN A 816 30.21 12.44 -2.88
C GLN A 816 31.30 13.47 -2.58
N LEU A 817 31.01 14.75 -2.77
CA LEU A 817 31.92 15.84 -2.42
C LEU A 817 31.98 16.06 -0.90
N ILE A 818 30.85 15.98 -0.19
CA ILE A 818 30.79 15.98 1.29
C ILE A 818 31.64 14.84 1.85
N ASP A 819 31.42 13.61 1.38
CA ASP A 819 32.19 12.44 1.82
C ASP A 819 33.70 12.61 1.61
N ALA A 820 34.09 13.25 0.49
CA ALA A 820 35.49 13.50 0.18
C ALA A 820 36.12 14.57 1.08
N ASP A 821 35.36 15.60 1.47
CA ASP A 821 35.81 16.64 2.39
C ASP A 821 35.94 16.10 3.82
N GLU A 822 34.96 15.32 4.29
CA GLU A 822 35.01 14.64 5.59
C GLU A 822 36.19 13.69 5.70
N ALA A 823 36.52 12.96 4.62
CA ALA A 823 37.67 12.08 4.57
C ALA A 823 39.02 12.82 4.69
N LEU A 824 39.04 14.12 4.38
CA LEU A 824 40.17 15.03 4.59
C LEU A 824 40.04 15.83 5.90
N ALA A 825 39.16 15.41 6.81
CA ALA A 825 38.87 16.08 8.08
C ALA A 825 38.40 17.55 7.94
N GLY A 826 37.84 17.93 6.78
CA GLY A 826 37.42 19.30 6.51
C GLY A 826 38.59 20.28 6.41
N GLU A 827 39.78 19.81 6.02
CA GLU A 827 40.97 20.66 5.88
C GLU A 827 40.94 21.57 4.64
N ALA A 828 39.99 21.38 3.71
CA ALA A 828 39.89 22.19 2.50
C ALA A 828 39.32 23.58 2.80
N GLU A 829 40.05 24.65 2.45
CA GLU A 829 39.56 26.03 2.60
C GLU A 829 38.78 26.46 1.35
N LEU A 830 37.48 26.16 1.31
CA LEU A 830 36.62 26.48 0.17
C LEU A 830 36.15 27.94 0.16
N ALA A 831 36.22 28.60 -1.01
CA ALA A 831 35.75 29.97 -1.22
C ALA A 831 34.26 30.08 -1.62
N LEU A 832 33.50 28.99 -1.48
CA LEU A 832 32.12 28.87 -1.95
C LEU A 832 31.20 29.89 -1.27
N ARG A 833 30.50 30.67 -2.09
CA ARG A 833 29.38 31.57 -1.72
C ARG A 833 28.04 30.90 -1.94
N TYR A 834 27.89 30.17 -3.05
CA TYR A 834 26.64 29.53 -3.44
C TYR A 834 26.88 28.10 -3.93
N VAL A 835 26.02 27.19 -3.46
CA VAL A 835 25.84 25.85 -4.04
C VAL A 835 24.41 25.77 -4.58
N ILE A 836 24.29 25.62 -5.89
CA ILE A 836 23.02 25.60 -6.61
C ILE A 836 22.70 24.14 -6.97
N PHE A 837 21.60 23.63 -6.44
CA PHE A 837 21.14 22.26 -6.69
C PHE A 837 20.13 22.21 -7.84
N GLY A 838 20.26 21.19 -8.69
CA GLY A 838 19.34 20.92 -9.79
C GLY A 838 19.43 19.48 -10.29
N GLY A 839 18.43 19.04 -11.06
CA GLY A 839 18.41 17.73 -11.72
C GLY A 839 17.84 16.56 -10.91
N GLU A 840 17.77 16.64 -9.58
CA GLU A 840 17.20 15.59 -8.70
C GLU A 840 16.45 16.22 -7.52
N ALA A 841 15.57 15.45 -6.86
CA ALA A 841 14.93 15.89 -5.62
C ALA A 841 15.98 16.03 -4.49
N LEU A 842 15.89 17.12 -3.74
CA LEU A 842 16.78 17.40 -2.61
C LEU A 842 16.07 17.08 -1.29
N ASP A 843 16.62 16.14 -0.53
CA ASP A 843 16.29 15.98 0.89
C ASP A 843 17.22 16.87 1.72
N LEU A 844 16.65 17.80 2.50
CA LEU A 844 17.43 18.71 3.34
C LEU A 844 18.16 17.99 4.47
N THR A 845 17.73 16.77 4.83
CA THR A 845 18.43 15.95 5.83
C THR A 845 19.72 15.37 5.30
N ASP A 846 19.87 15.23 3.98
CA ASP A 846 21.09 14.76 3.33
C ASP A 846 22.22 15.81 3.29
N LEU A 847 21.93 17.05 3.69
CA LEU A 847 22.88 18.17 3.73
C LEU A 847 23.46 18.41 5.14
N ARG A 848 23.14 17.56 6.12
CA ARG A 848 23.45 17.78 7.55
C ARG A 848 24.57 16.92 8.10
#